data_AF-A0A2N9VUC1-F1
#
_entry.id   AF-A0A2N9VUC1-F1
#
_cell.length_a   1.000
_cell.length_b   1.000
_cell.length_c   1.000
_cell.angle_alpha   90.00
_cell.angle_beta   90.00
_cell.angle_gamma   90.00
#
_symmetry.space_group_name_H-M   'P 1'
#
loop_
_entity.id
_entity.type
_entity.pdbx_description
1 polymer ?
#
loop_
_entity_poly.entity_id
_entity_poly.type
_entity_poly.pdbx_seq_one_letter_code
_entity_poly.pdbx_strand_id
1 'polypeptide(L)'
;MGVDHAERRLVAILAADIVGYSRLIEADEAGTLTAMKALRCEAIDPLVAEYHGRIVKQMGDGLIMAFGSVVDAVACAVALQKEVATRQAEVSPERRLLFRMGINLGDVVVEGDDLLGDGVNVAARLEQICESGGLFISGTAYDQLQGKLELPLEFIGEQHVKNITRPVRTYRVRFEGSERSRRFKIRHFRKWGIPATIALLLLAAAPVLWLSPWKTSVETASMARMALPLPDKPSIAVLPFDNISSDPEQAYFADGMTEDLITDLSKLSGIFVIARNSTFAYKGKPTKVQQVAEDLGVRYVLEGSVRRQGDQVRINAQLIDALGGHHLWADRYDGAMSDIFSLQDKVIGEIVSALTVEFTTAEKAESEQVETKSPQAYDALLQGWDHLRRDTEDETLKAIPLFETAVALDPNYSRAYAALASANWRIAVSNWEAASLGFQKAMERVDQNLALAMRKPNPLAYAISAEVLARQGHYDEAFAGVSRAMELAPNDPENHISKARVLNATGRAPEAEREVRQAMRLDPQYPPSYLRVLAMSLFHQEKYENAVESLELLVTRQSDVAEDYATLVSSFGHLGRTDGVKANIAKYDALTVPAGYSPLTVQELGWYWYGDIFYYERTYRDRLQEGLRKAGVQEGAGTDISYDDYARLISKSNGEYNVRGTTKIDAPTAKRLHDRGVKLVDVRTTLSFNRGHVPGAINLSVVENLSNDTLSNAANKDEEVIFSCHGKYCGDSAYASAKALVWGFKNVYHFAGGFPAWEDAHYPVEASMPQ
;
A
#
# COMPACT_ATOMS: atom_id res chain seq x y z
N MET A 1 -4.82 -40.33 -27.16
CA MET A 1 -4.28 -40.92 -25.92
C MET A 1 -4.28 -39.80 -24.90
N GLY A 2 -5.13 -39.90 -23.88
CA GLY A 2 -5.30 -38.85 -22.88
C GLY A 2 -4.02 -38.68 -22.08
N VAL A 3 -3.58 -37.44 -21.92
CA VAL A 3 -2.53 -37.10 -20.94
C VAL A 3 -3.27 -36.99 -19.61
N ASP A 4 -3.02 -37.94 -18.72
CA ASP A 4 -3.61 -37.96 -17.39
C ASP A 4 -3.08 -36.74 -16.61
N HIS A 5 -3.96 -35.80 -16.29
CA HIS A 5 -3.56 -34.55 -15.62
C HIS A 5 -3.34 -34.85 -14.13
N ALA A 6 -2.10 -34.72 -13.68
CA ALA A 6 -1.75 -34.95 -12.29
C ALA A 6 -2.42 -33.91 -11.36
N GLU A 7 -3.32 -34.35 -10.49
CA GLU A 7 -4.20 -33.52 -9.67
C GLU A 7 -3.49 -33.07 -8.39
N ARG A 8 -3.39 -31.76 -8.14
CA ARG A 8 -2.80 -31.24 -6.90
C ARG A 8 -3.82 -31.17 -5.77
N ARG A 9 -3.47 -31.73 -4.61
CA ARG A 9 -4.32 -31.74 -3.41
C ARG A 9 -3.47 -31.43 -2.18
N LEU A 10 -4.07 -30.71 -1.23
CA LEU A 10 -3.51 -30.54 0.11
C LEU A 10 -3.79 -31.81 0.92
N VAL A 11 -2.73 -32.50 1.35
CA VAL A 11 -2.84 -33.81 2.03
C VAL A 11 -1.92 -33.84 3.23
N ALA A 12 -2.36 -34.48 4.33
CA ALA A 12 -1.51 -34.77 5.47
C ALA A 12 -0.68 -36.02 5.18
N ILE A 13 0.64 -35.88 5.16
CA ILE A 13 1.58 -36.93 4.77
C ILE A 13 2.33 -37.38 6.01
N LEU A 14 2.29 -38.68 6.30
CA LEU A 14 3.05 -39.33 7.35
C LEU A 14 4.13 -40.19 6.71
N ALA A 15 5.39 -39.84 6.95
CA ALA A 15 6.54 -40.68 6.65
C ALA A 15 6.94 -41.46 7.90
N ALA A 16 7.20 -42.76 7.76
CA ALA A 16 7.61 -43.64 8.84
C ALA A 16 8.74 -44.56 8.37
N ASP A 17 9.75 -44.78 9.21
CA ASP A 17 10.89 -45.64 8.90
C ASP A 17 11.37 -46.43 10.13
N ILE A 18 11.91 -47.63 9.91
CA ILE A 18 12.39 -48.51 10.99
C ILE A 18 13.86 -48.23 11.30
N VAL A 19 14.14 -47.87 12.54
CA VAL A 19 15.50 -47.54 12.98
C VAL A 19 16.42 -48.76 12.92
N GLY A 20 17.48 -48.67 12.10
CA GLY A 20 18.53 -49.68 12.03
C GLY A 20 18.10 -50.98 11.34
N TYR A 21 17.12 -50.92 10.45
CA TYR A 21 16.58 -52.08 9.73
C TYR A 21 17.64 -52.97 9.07
N SER A 22 18.63 -52.39 8.37
CA SER A 22 19.70 -53.17 7.72
C SER A 22 20.49 -54.03 8.72
N ARG A 23 20.74 -53.51 9.93
CA ARG A 23 21.42 -54.26 11.01
C ARG A 23 20.54 -55.39 11.56
N LEU A 24 19.23 -55.19 11.64
CA LEU A 24 18.28 -56.21 12.08
C LEU A 24 18.17 -57.35 11.07
N ILE A 25 18.16 -57.02 9.78
CA ILE A 25 18.20 -58.00 8.67
C ILE A 25 19.51 -58.80 8.67
N GLU A 26 20.66 -58.15 8.87
CA GLU A 26 21.96 -58.84 8.97
C GLU A 26 22.01 -59.81 10.18
N ALA A 27 21.38 -59.43 11.29
CA ALA A 27 21.38 -60.24 12.51
C ALA A 27 20.39 -61.42 12.47
N ASP A 28 19.23 -61.25 11.84
CA ASP A 28 18.17 -62.27 11.72
C ASP A 28 17.19 -61.89 10.59
N GLU A 29 17.54 -62.19 9.35
CA GLU A 29 16.74 -61.85 8.15
C GLU A 29 15.34 -62.46 8.23
N ALA A 30 15.24 -63.76 8.53
CA ALA A 30 13.97 -64.48 8.55
C ALA A 30 13.06 -64.00 9.71
N GLY A 31 13.62 -63.78 10.90
CA GLY A 31 12.89 -63.27 12.06
C GLY A 31 12.41 -61.83 11.86
N THR A 32 13.27 -60.96 11.35
CA THR A 32 12.95 -59.54 11.12
C THR A 32 11.89 -59.36 10.05
N LEU A 33 11.98 -60.08 8.92
CA LEU A 33 10.96 -60.04 7.87
C LEU A 33 9.61 -60.58 8.35
N THR A 34 9.61 -61.62 9.19
CA THR A 34 8.38 -62.17 9.78
C THR A 34 7.74 -61.18 10.76
N ALA A 35 8.53 -60.59 11.65
CA ALA A 35 8.06 -59.59 12.60
C ALA A 35 7.51 -58.33 11.90
N MET A 36 8.16 -57.88 10.82
CA MET A 36 7.70 -56.75 10.02
C MET A 36 6.38 -57.06 9.30
N LYS A 37 6.24 -58.25 8.70
CA LYS A 37 5.00 -58.69 8.05
C LYS A 37 3.84 -58.79 9.05
N ALA A 38 4.09 -59.35 10.23
CA ALA A 38 3.09 -59.45 11.30
C ALA A 38 2.68 -58.05 11.76
N LEU A 39 3.63 -57.15 12.02
CA LEU A 39 3.34 -55.79 12.42
C LEU A 39 2.56 -55.01 11.35
N ARG A 40 2.85 -55.25 10.07
CA ARG A 40 2.11 -54.65 8.97
C ARG A 40 0.65 -55.08 8.95
N CYS A 41 0.40 -56.39 8.90
CA CYS A 41 -0.95 -56.93 8.80
C CYS A 41 -1.79 -56.68 10.05
N GLU A 42 -1.17 -56.70 11.23
CA GLU A 42 -1.89 -56.70 12.51
C GLU A 42 -1.94 -55.33 13.19
N ALA A 43 -1.12 -54.37 12.78
CA ALA A 43 -1.10 -53.03 13.38
C ALA A 43 -1.14 -51.91 12.32
N ILE A 44 -0.23 -51.89 11.35
CA ILE A 44 -0.12 -50.76 10.41
C ILE A 44 -1.35 -50.66 9.51
N ASP A 45 -1.69 -51.71 8.77
CA ASP A 45 -2.79 -51.67 7.81
C ASP A 45 -4.17 -51.41 8.49
N PRO A 46 -4.49 -52.05 9.65
CA PRO A 46 -5.73 -51.76 10.38
C PRO A 46 -5.80 -50.32 10.91
N LEU A 47 -4.72 -49.79 11.47
CA LEU A 47 -4.70 -48.42 12.02
C LEU A 47 -4.82 -47.38 10.90
N VAL A 48 -4.10 -47.58 9.79
CA VAL A 48 -4.22 -46.67 8.64
C VAL A 48 -5.67 -46.65 8.13
N ALA A 49 -6.33 -47.80 8.03
CA ALA A 49 -7.74 -47.85 7.62
C ALA A 49 -8.70 -47.24 8.66
N GLU A 50 -8.49 -47.50 9.96
CA GLU A 50 -9.30 -46.96 11.07
C GLU A 50 -9.30 -45.42 11.09
N TYR A 51 -8.14 -44.82 10.79
CA TYR A 51 -7.97 -43.37 10.72
C TYR A 51 -8.03 -42.83 9.28
N HIS A 52 -8.78 -43.47 8.38
CA HIS A 52 -9.08 -42.96 7.03
C HIS A 52 -7.84 -42.59 6.19
N GLY A 53 -6.71 -43.25 6.44
CA GLY A 53 -5.47 -43.09 5.69
C GLY A 53 -5.36 -44.10 4.54
N ARG A 54 -4.41 -43.84 3.65
CA ARG A 54 -3.96 -44.80 2.63
C ARG A 54 -2.44 -44.86 2.58
N ILE A 55 -1.88 -46.04 2.35
CA ILE A 55 -0.45 -46.21 2.07
C ILE A 55 -0.22 -45.86 0.61
N VAL A 56 0.64 -44.87 0.36
CA VAL A 56 0.95 -44.33 -0.97
C VAL A 56 2.19 -44.99 -1.55
N LYS A 57 3.22 -45.16 -0.73
CA LYS A 57 4.50 -45.70 -1.18
C LYS A 57 5.16 -46.54 -0.11
N GLN A 58 5.78 -47.63 -0.54
CA GLN A 58 6.60 -48.48 0.29
C GLN A 58 8.02 -48.52 -0.28
N MET A 59 9.00 -48.30 0.58
CA MET A 59 10.42 -48.21 0.21
C MET A 59 11.24 -49.10 1.14
N GLY A 60 11.04 -50.42 1.03
CA GLY A 60 11.64 -51.37 1.97
C GLY A 60 11.02 -51.24 3.36
N ASP A 61 11.80 -50.70 4.30
CA ASP A 61 11.49 -50.37 5.69
C ASP A 61 10.78 -49.03 5.89
N GLY A 62 10.81 -48.16 4.87
CA GLY A 62 10.10 -46.89 4.85
C GLY A 62 8.66 -46.99 4.30
N LEU A 63 7.75 -46.23 4.91
CA LEU A 63 6.35 -46.10 4.52
C LEU A 63 5.96 -44.63 4.38
N ILE A 64 5.27 -44.31 3.29
CA ILE A 64 4.62 -43.02 3.09
C ILE A 64 3.10 -43.24 3.07
N MET A 65 2.42 -42.57 3.98
CA MET A 65 0.98 -42.64 4.18
C MET A 65 0.34 -41.26 3.97
N ALA A 66 -0.88 -41.25 3.45
CA ALA A 66 -1.63 -40.05 3.14
C ALA A 66 -2.99 -40.06 3.85
N PHE A 67 -3.35 -38.92 4.43
CA PHE A 67 -4.58 -38.72 5.17
C PHE A 67 -5.27 -37.45 4.68
N GLY A 68 -6.61 -37.48 4.62
CA GLY A 68 -7.42 -36.29 4.33
C GLY A 68 -7.47 -35.31 5.51
N SER A 69 -7.00 -35.71 6.69
CA SER A 69 -7.04 -34.95 7.94
C SER A 69 -5.71 -35.06 8.68
N VAL A 70 -5.18 -33.93 9.13
CA VAL A 70 -3.97 -33.91 10.00
C VAL A 70 -4.26 -34.56 11.35
N VAL A 71 -5.49 -34.39 11.86
CA VAL A 71 -5.93 -35.00 13.13
C VAL A 71 -5.84 -36.51 13.03
N ASP A 72 -6.30 -37.08 11.91
CA ASP A 72 -6.29 -38.51 11.66
C ASP A 72 -4.86 -39.03 11.46
N ALA A 73 -4.02 -38.30 10.72
CA ALA A 73 -2.61 -38.65 10.54
C ALA A 73 -1.86 -38.74 11.88
N VAL A 74 -2.09 -37.76 12.75
CA VAL A 74 -1.43 -37.70 14.08
C VAL A 74 -2.00 -38.75 15.02
N ALA A 75 -3.32 -38.94 15.05
CA ALA A 75 -3.95 -39.98 15.86
C ALA A 75 -3.48 -41.38 15.44
N CYS A 76 -3.39 -41.64 14.13
CA CYS A 76 -2.85 -42.87 13.56
C CYS A 76 -1.39 -43.07 13.97
N ALA A 77 -0.53 -42.06 13.81
CA ALA A 77 0.88 -42.16 14.18
C ALA A 77 1.09 -42.39 15.68
N VAL A 78 0.27 -41.77 16.53
CA VAL A 78 0.31 -41.97 17.98
C VAL A 78 -0.16 -43.36 18.37
N ALA A 79 -1.25 -43.85 17.77
CA ALA A 79 -1.73 -45.21 17.99
C ALA A 79 -0.69 -46.24 17.52
N LEU A 80 -0.06 -46.00 16.36
CA LEU A 80 0.97 -46.86 15.83
C LEU A 80 2.20 -46.93 16.73
N GLN A 81 2.72 -45.81 17.24
CA GLN A 81 3.85 -45.86 18.20
C GLN A 81 3.49 -46.66 19.46
N LYS A 82 2.28 -46.48 20.00
CA LYS A 82 1.84 -47.20 21.21
C LYS A 82 1.71 -48.70 20.97
N GLU A 83 1.15 -49.10 19.83
CA GLU A 83 0.96 -50.50 19.48
C GLU A 83 2.31 -51.19 19.23
N VAL A 84 3.23 -50.53 18.50
CA VAL A 84 4.60 -51.01 18.30
C VAL A 84 5.32 -51.15 19.64
N ALA A 85 5.28 -50.12 20.50
CA ALA A 85 5.93 -50.16 21.81
C ALA A 85 5.39 -51.30 22.69
N THR A 86 4.08 -51.58 22.63
CA THR A 86 3.45 -52.67 23.38
C THR A 86 3.90 -54.04 22.88
N ARG A 87 3.90 -54.25 21.55
CA ARG A 87 4.30 -55.53 20.94
C ARG A 87 5.79 -55.81 21.05
N GLN A 88 6.61 -54.77 21.09
CA GLN A 88 8.07 -54.88 21.18
C GLN A 88 8.58 -54.87 22.63
N ALA A 89 7.69 -54.78 23.64
CA ALA A 89 8.06 -54.70 25.05
C ALA A 89 8.87 -55.93 25.52
N GLU A 90 8.48 -57.13 25.09
CA GLU A 90 9.13 -58.40 25.46
C GLU A 90 10.27 -58.82 24.52
N VAL A 91 10.50 -58.07 23.44
CA VAL A 91 11.60 -58.29 22.49
C VAL A 91 12.89 -57.68 23.08
N SER A 92 14.03 -58.35 22.90
CA SER A 92 15.32 -57.83 23.38
C SER A 92 15.65 -56.49 22.72
N PRO A 93 16.20 -55.50 23.45
CA PRO A 93 16.46 -54.15 22.91
C PRO A 93 17.25 -54.12 21.60
N GLU A 94 18.15 -55.08 21.41
CA GLU A 94 18.99 -55.22 20.22
C GLU A 94 18.22 -55.65 18.97
N ARG A 95 17.02 -56.22 19.14
CA ARG A 95 16.11 -56.75 18.09
C ARG A 95 14.77 -56.01 17.98
N ARG A 96 14.52 -54.99 18.80
CA ARG A 96 13.25 -54.24 18.78
C ARG A 96 13.09 -53.44 17.49
N LEU A 97 11.89 -53.51 16.93
CA LEU A 97 11.47 -52.60 15.86
C LEU A 97 11.03 -51.27 16.47
N LEU A 98 11.70 -50.18 16.09
CA LEU A 98 11.36 -48.83 16.51
C LEU A 98 11.12 -47.96 15.28
N PHE A 99 10.03 -47.20 15.27
CA PHE A 99 9.75 -46.26 14.19
C PHE A 99 10.21 -44.86 14.54
N ARG A 100 10.75 -44.17 13.55
CA ARG A 100 10.81 -42.71 13.52
C ARG A 100 9.75 -42.21 12.54
N MET A 101 9.06 -41.14 12.89
CA MET A 101 7.92 -40.65 12.12
C MET A 101 7.91 -39.14 11.98
N GLY A 102 7.48 -38.67 10.81
CA GLY A 102 7.38 -37.26 10.45
C GLY A 102 6.06 -36.97 9.74
N ILE A 103 5.32 -35.97 10.21
CA ILE A 103 4.05 -35.52 9.62
C ILE A 103 4.21 -34.11 9.05
N ASN A 104 3.76 -33.94 7.81
CA ASN A 104 3.64 -32.64 7.18
C ASN A 104 2.28 -32.48 6.48
N LEU A 105 1.69 -31.29 6.57
CA LEU A 105 0.60 -30.88 5.70
C LEU A 105 1.18 -30.04 4.56
N GLY A 106 1.02 -30.50 3.32
CA GLY A 106 1.57 -29.84 2.15
C GLY A 106 0.84 -30.16 0.86
N ASP A 107 1.00 -29.29 -0.13
CA ASP A 107 0.47 -29.50 -1.48
C ASP A 107 1.29 -30.57 -2.19
N VAL A 108 0.59 -31.58 -2.72
CA VAL A 108 1.18 -32.71 -3.45
C VAL A 108 0.41 -32.97 -4.72
N VAL A 109 1.14 -33.34 -5.76
CA VAL A 109 0.60 -33.84 -7.01
C VAL A 109 0.27 -35.32 -6.83
N VAL A 110 -0.99 -35.69 -7.06
CA VAL A 110 -1.45 -37.08 -7.08
C VAL A 110 -1.29 -37.60 -8.51
N GLU A 111 -0.42 -38.61 -8.68
CA GLU A 111 -0.21 -39.30 -9.95
C GLU A 111 -0.52 -40.79 -9.74
N GLY A 112 -1.75 -41.18 -10.10
CA GLY A 112 -2.29 -42.51 -9.77
C GLY A 112 -2.37 -42.76 -8.26
N ASP A 113 -1.68 -43.79 -7.78
CA ASP A 113 -1.60 -44.13 -6.35
C ASP A 113 -0.39 -43.49 -5.63
N ASP A 114 0.47 -42.73 -6.33
CA ASP A 114 1.67 -42.07 -5.76
C ASP A 114 1.43 -40.58 -5.44
N LEU A 115 2.25 -40.02 -4.55
CA LEU A 115 2.28 -38.60 -4.22
C LEU A 115 3.65 -38.01 -4.53
N LEU A 116 3.66 -36.93 -5.32
CA LEU A 116 4.88 -36.22 -5.73
C LEU A 116 4.82 -34.76 -5.28
N GLY A 117 5.94 -34.24 -4.77
CA GLY A 117 6.06 -32.83 -4.44
C GLY A 117 6.79 -32.56 -3.12
N ASP A 118 7.02 -31.28 -2.86
CA ASP A 118 7.80 -30.83 -1.70
C ASP A 118 7.16 -31.23 -0.37
N GLY A 119 5.83 -31.37 -0.32
CA GLY A 119 5.11 -31.84 0.86
C GLY A 119 5.56 -33.21 1.38
N VAL A 120 5.89 -34.13 0.46
CA VAL A 120 6.41 -35.48 0.77
C VAL A 120 7.86 -35.39 1.27
N ASN A 121 8.66 -34.55 0.62
CA ASN A 121 10.07 -34.34 0.99
C ASN A 121 10.21 -33.77 2.41
N VAL A 122 9.32 -32.86 2.82
CA VAL A 122 9.28 -32.33 4.20
C VAL A 122 8.94 -33.42 5.21
N ALA A 123 7.89 -34.22 4.97
CA ALA A 123 7.51 -35.31 5.88
C ALA A 123 8.65 -36.33 6.07
N ALA A 124 9.26 -36.77 4.96
CA ALA A 124 10.40 -37.70 5.00
C ALA A 124 11.61 -37.10 5.72
N ARG A 125 11.88 -35.79 5.57
CA ARG A 125 13.00 -35.19 6.29
C ARG A 125 12.73 -35.06 7.79
N LEU A 126 11.51 -34.72 8.19
CA LEU A 126 11.10 -34.68 9.59
C LEU A 126 11.24 -36.05 10.24
N GLU A 127 10.87 -37.12 9.53
CA GLU A 127 11.10 -38.50 9.93
C GLU A 127 12.61 -38.78 10.11
N GLN A 128 13.45 -38.41 9.14
CA GLN A 128 14.90 -38.68 9.20
C GLN A 128 15.61 -38.05 10.39
N ILE A 129 15.21 -36.84 10.80
CA ILE A 129 15.78 -36.14 11.95
C ILE A 129 15.09 -36.50 13.26
N CYS A 130 14.00 -37.26 13.20
CA CYS A 130 13.26 -37.69 14.38
C CYS A 130 14.07 -38.75 15.15
N GLU A 131 14.04 -38.63 16.47
CA GLU A 131 14.61 -39.62 17.38
C GLU A 131 13.85 -40.95 17.30
N SER A 132 14.54 -42.05 17.63
CA SER A 132 13.98 -43.41 17.59
C SER A 132 12.77 -43.55 18.51
N GLY A 133 11.63 -44.02 17.98
CA GLY A 133 10.36 -44.09 18.71
C GLY A 133 9.64 -42.74 18.83
N GLY A 134 10.14 -41.68 18.17
CA GLY A 134 9.57 -40.35 18.19
C GLY A 134 8.55 -40.08 17.08
N LEU A 135 7.93 -38.91 17.15
CA LEU A 135 7.04 -38.36 16.14
C LEU A 135 7.22 -36.84 16.07
N PHE A 136 7.65 -36.35 14.90
CA PHE A 136 7.78 -34.92 14.60
C PHE A 136 6.66 -34.44 13.68
N ILE A 137 6.19 -33.22 13.91
CA ILE A 137 5.09 -32.59 13.17
C ILE A 137 5.56 -31.23 12.67
N SER A 138 5.30 -30.92 11.40
CA SER A 138 5.59 -29.62 10.81
C SER A 138 4.68 -28.52 11.38
N GLY A 139 5.10 -27.26 11.29
CA GLY A 139 4.29 -26.13 11.73
C GLY A 139 2.94 -26.03 11.03
N THR A 140 2.87 -26.36 9.74
CA THR A 140 1.61 -26.36 8.98
C THR A 140 0.63 -27.42 9.49
N ALA A 141 1.13 -28.58 9.92
CA ALA A 141 0.32 -29.61 10.55
C ALA A 141 -0.05 -29.23 12.01
N TYR A 142 0.89 -28.65 12.77
CA TYR A 142 0.64 -28.16 14.13
C TYR A 142 -0.49 -27.12 14.19
N ASP A 143 -0.48 -26.16 13.27
CA ASP A 143 -1.48 -25.09 13.21
C ASP A 143 -2.91 -25.66 13.01
N GLN A 144 -3.04 -26.81 12.34
CA GLN A 144 -4.33 -27.49 12.12
C GLN A 144 -4.81 -28.35 13.30
N LEU A 145 -3.93 -28.69 14.25
CA LEU A 145 -4.22 -29.52 15.43
C LEU A 145 -4.72 -28.72 16.63
N GLN A 146 -4.54 -27.39 16.65
CA GLN A 146 -4.89 -26.57 17.81
C GLN A 146 -6.35 -26.73 18.22
N GLY A 147 -6.58 -27.14 19.47
CA GLY A 147 -7.91 -27.37 20.04
C GLY A 147 -8.62 -28.65 19.61
N LYS A 148 -7.99 -29.51 18.79
CA LYS A 148 -8.61 -30.73 18.23
C LYS A 148 -8.09 -32.04 18.82
N LEU A 149 -6.85 -32.09 19.33
CA LEU A 149 -6.29 -33.24 20.05
C LEU A 149 -5.53 -32.78 21.31
N GLU A 150 -5.81 -33.38 22.47
CA GLU A 150 -5.06 -33.16 23.70
C GLU A 150 -3.77 -34.01 23.68
N LEU A 151 -2.70 -33.51 23.04
CA LEU A 151 -1.37 -34.12 23.06
C LEU A 151 -0.31 -33.13 23.55
N PRO A 152 0.67 -33.58 24.35
CA PRO A 152 1.82 -32.76 24.72
C PRO A 152 2.74 -32.56 23.50
N LEU A 153 2.70 -31.37 22.92
CA LEU A 153 3.51 -30.94 21.77
C LEU A 153 4.58 -29.95 22.24
N GLU A 154 5.85 -30.27 21.97
CA GLU A 154 7.00 -29.45 22.32
C GLU A 154 7.62 -28.83 21.07
N PHE A 155 7.77 -27.51 21.02
CA PHE A 155 8.47 -26.85 19.92
C PHE A 155 9.98 -27.10 20.01
N ILE A 156 10.59 -27.64 18.95
CA ILE A 156 12.02 -28.01 18.91
C ILE A 156 12.85 -27.10 17.98
N GLY A 157 12.28 -26.00 17.52
CA GLY A 157 12.94 -25.00 16.68
C GLY A 157 12.63 -25.14 15.19
N GLU A 158 13.31 -24.32 14.38
CA GLU A 158 13.18 -24.33 12.93
C GLU A 158 14.26 -25.19 12.29
N GLN A 159 13.85 -26.11 11.42
CA GLN A 159 14.73 -27.07 10.75
C GLN A 159 14.95 -26.64 9.31
N HIS A 160 16.22 -26.41 8.93
CA HIS A 160 16.59 -26.13 7.55
C HIS A 160 16.73 -27.43 6.78
N VAL A 161 15.97 -27.58 5.70
CA VAL A 161 16.00 -28.80 4.87
C VAL A 161 16.60 -28.47 3.51
N LYS A 162 17.44 -29.38 2.98
CA LYS A 162 18.05 -29.19 1.65
C LYS A 162 16.95 -29.04 0.59
N ASN A 163 17.11 -28.06 -0.30
CA ASN A 163 16.21 -27.74 -1.41
C ASN A 163 14.84 -27.12 -1.03
N ILE A 164 14.70 -26.57 0.18
CA ILE A 164 13.58 -25.69 0.55
C ILE A 164 14.14 -24.39 1.13
N THR A 165 13.76 -23.25 0.54
CA THR A 165 14.32 -21.93 0.86
C THR A 165 13.89 -21.40 2.23
N ARG A 166 12.80 -21.92 2.81
CA ARG A 166 12.25 -21.49 4.11
C ARG A 166 12.43 -22.58 5.17
N PRO A 167 12.86 -22.24 6.39
CA PRO A 167 13.02 -23.21 7.46
C PRO A 167 11.64 -23.69 7.97
N VAL A 168 11.55 -24.97 8.33
CA VAL A 168 10.30 -25.61 8.76
C VAL A 168 10.23 -25.59 10.28
N ARG A 169 9.24 -24.92 10.87
CA ARG A 169 8.94 -25.03 12.31
C ARG A 169 8.59 -26.48 12.65
N THR A 170 9.24 -27.07 13.65
CA THR A 170 9.03 -28.49 14.00
C THR A 170 8.62 -28.65 15.46
N TYR A 171 7.66 -29.55 15.69
CA TYR A 171 7.13 -29.88 17.00
C TYR A 171 7.29 -31.39 17.27
N ARG A 172 7.74 -31.74 18.47
CA ARG A 172 7.85 -33.11 18.96
C ARG A 172 6.59 -33.50 19.71
N VAL A 173 6.03 -34.68 19.41
CA VAL A 173 4.99 -35.32 20.24
C VAL A 173 5.67 -36.07 21.38
N ARG A 174 5.31 -35.76 22.62
CA ARG A 174 5.82 -36.49 23.79
C ARG A 174 4.93 -37.70 24.07
N PHE A 175 5.52 -38.89 23.97
CA PHE A 175 4.92 -40.13 24.46
C PHE A 175 5.33 -40.27 25.93
N GLU A 176 4.40 -40.14 26.87
CA GLU A 176 4.70 -40.39 28.29
C GLU A 176 5.14 -41.85 28.47
N GLY A 177 6.43 -42.07 28.69
CA GLY A 177 7.04 -43.39 28.88
C GLY A 177 7.47 -43.64 30.32
N SER A 178 7.09 -44.80 30.86
CA SER A 178 7.64 -45.46 32.05
C SER A 178 7.86 -44.60 33.31
N GLU A 179 6.83 -44.37 34.11
CA GLU A 179 6.80 -44.62 35.57
C GLU A 179 5.42 -44.25 36.16
N ARG A 180 4.82 -45.18 36.90
CA ARG A 180 3.74 -45.04 37.91
C ARG A 180 2.59 -44.06 37.65
N SER A 181 1.48 -44.66 37.21
CA SER A 181 0.07 -44.34 37.51
C SER A 181 -0.29 -42.91 37.96
N ARG A 182 -0.92 -42.15 37.05
CA ARG A 182 -2.12 -41.38 37.41
C ARG A 182 -3.26 -41.83 36.51
N ARG A 183 -4.28 -42.41 37.16
CA ARG A 183 -5.50 -42.97 36.57
C ARG A 183 -6.18 -41.94 35.65
N PHE A 184 -6.17 -42.18 34.35
CA PHE A 184 -7.19 -41.64 33.46
C PHE A 184 -8.44 -42.53 33.58
N LYS A 185 -9.49 -41.99 34.22
CA LYS A 185 -10.78 -42.68 34.40
C LYS A 185 -11.53 -42.68 33.07
N ILE A 186 -11.42 -43.76 32.31
CA ILE A 186 -12.41 -44.13 31.30
C ILE A 186 -13.52 -44.90 32.02
N ARG A 187 -14.70 -44.30 32.11
CA ARG A 187 -15.86 -44.90 32.79
C ARG A 187 -16.56 -45.84 31.82
N HIS A 188 -16.14 -47.11 31.79
CA HIS A 188 -16.90 -48.19 31.15
C HIS A 188 -18.11 -48.56 32.02
N PHE A 189 -19.31 -48.46 31.46
CA PHE A 189 -20.49 -49.20 31.95
C PHE A 189 -20.71 -50.39 31.01
N ARG A 190 -20.66 -51.62 31.56
CA ARG A 190 -21.05 -52.83 30.85
C ARG A 190 -22.15 -53.56 31.60
N LYS A 191 -23.33 -53.51 30.99
CA LYS A 191 -24.41 -54.52 30.85
C LYS A 191 -25.42 -54.80 31.97
N TRP A 192 -26.67 -54.62 31.53
CA TRP A 192 -27.93 -55.33 31.80
C TRP A 192 -28.90 -54.72 32.82
N GLY A 193 -30.07 -54.32 32.29
CA GLY A 193 -31.24 -53.82 33.00
C GLY A 193 -31.61 -52.38 32.58
N ILE A 194 -32.75 -52.23 31.90
CA ILE A 194 -33.43 -50.95 31.56
C ILE A 194 -32.97 -50.20 30.27
N PRO A 195 -33.07 -50.77 29.04
CA PRO A 195 -33.00 -49.98 27.82
C PRO A 195 -34.31 -50.06 27.00
N ALA A 196 -35.43 -49.59 27.57
CA ALA A 196 -36.67 -49.40 26.79
C ALA A 196 -37.17 -47.95 26.81
N THR A 197 -36.82 -47.16 27.84
CA THR A 197 -37.33 -45.80 28.03
C THR A 197 -36.40 -44.70 27.49
N ILE A 198 -35.08 -44.92 27.49
CA ILE A 198 -34.10 -43.92 27.01
C ILE A 198 -34.04 -43.90 25.47
N ALA A 199 -34.27 -45.06 24.82
CA ALA A 199 -34.30 -45.15 23.36
C ALA A 199 -35.46 -44.33 22.75
N LEU A 200 -36.60 -44.24 23.44
CA LEU A 200 -37.76 -43.46 22.98
C LEU A 200 -37.51 -41.95 23.05
N LEU A 201 -36.76 -41.47 24.06
CA LEU A 201 -36.41 -40.05 24.20
C LEU A 201 -35.33 -39.60 23.22
N LEU A 202 -34.38 -40.48 22.88
CA LEU A 202 -33.34 -40.19 21.88
C LEU A 202 -33.87 -40.24 20.44
N LEU A 203 -34.86 -41.10 20.16
CA LEU A 203 -35.55 -41.13 18.86
C LEU A 203 -36.47 -39.91 18.64
N ALA A 204 -36.94 -39.26 19.71
CA ALA A 204 -37.72 -38.02 19.62
C ALA A 204 -36.84 -36.77 19.41
N ALA A 205 -35.56 -36.80 19.79
CA ALA A 205 -34.63 -35.68 19.63
C ALA A 205 -33.85 -35.69 18.30
N ALA A 206 -33.75 -36.85 17.64
CA ALA A 206 -33.07 -37.01 16.36
C ALA A 206 -33.65 -36.14 15.21
N PRO A 207 -34.99 -35.94 15.07
CA PRO A 207 -35.54 -35.07 14.03
C PRO A 207 -35.21 -33.58 14.27
N VAL A 208 -35.06 -33.16 15.53
CA VAL A 208 -34.76 -31.77 15.91
C VAL A 208 -33.30 -31.41 15.63
N LEU A 209 -32.39 -32.38 15.80
CA LEU A 209 -30.96 -32.22 15.52
C LEU A 209 -30.62 -32.35 14.02
N TRP A 210 -31.43 -33.06 13.23
CA TRP A 210 -31.24 -33.18 11.77
C TRP A 210 -31.83 -31.99 10.99
N LEU A 211 -32.76 -31.23 11.59
CA LEU A 211 -33.34 -30.01 11.01
C LEU A 211 -32.67 -28.71 11.48
N SER A 212 -31.71 -28.79 12.41
CA SER A 212 -30.89 -27.62 12.78
C SER A 212 -29.77 -27.48 11.74
N PRO A 213 -29.70 -26.36 10.99
CA PRO A 213 -28.63 -26.18 10.02
C PRO A 213 -27.30 -26.17 10.77
N TRP A 214 -26.38 -27.07 10.40
CA TRP A 214 -24.99 -26.99 10.81
C TRP A 214 -24.43 -25.65 10.32
N LYS A 215 -24.42 -24.64 11.21
CA LYS A 215 -23.71 -23.38 10.99
C LYS A 215 -22.21 -23.66 11.05
N THR A 216 -21.57 -23.75 9.89
CA THR A 216 -20.15 -23.40 9.76
C THR A 216 -20.03 -21.90 10.03
N SER A 217 -20.01 -21.50 11.32
CA SER A 217 -19.93 -20.09 11.65
C SER A 217 -18.51 -19.59 11.41
N VAL A 218 -18.33 -18.72 10.42
CA VAL A 218 -17.27 -17.73 10.45
C VAL A 218 -17.42 -16.98 11.78
N GLU A 219 -16.35 -16.77 12.54
CA GLU A 219 -16.45 -15.96 13.77
C GLU A 219 -17.05 -14.59 13.39
N THR A 220 -18.12 -14.21 14.07
CA THR A 220 -18.91 -13.03 13.70
C THR A 220 -18.28 -11.77 14.28
N ALA A 221 -18.13 -10.75 13.44
CA ALA A 221 -17.82 -9.39 13.89
C ALA A 221 -18.93 -8.85 14.79
N SER A 222 -18.55 -8.04 15.77
CA SER A 222 -19.48 -7.34 16.66
C SER A 222 -19.44 -5.85 16.40
N MET A 223 -20.61 -5.23 16.24
CA MET A 223 -20.72 -3.76 16.14
C MET A 223 -20.09 -3.04 17.34
N ALA A 224 -20.08 -3.66 18.53
CA ALA A 224 -19.48 -3.07 19.73
C ALA A 224 -17.94 -3.05 19.70
N ARG A 225 -17.32 -3.84 18.81
CA ARG A 225 -15.86 -3.91 18.64
C ARG A 225 -15.35 -3.15 17.42
N MET A 226 -16.25 -2.58 16.62
CA MET A 226 -15.87 -1.85 15.42
C MET A 226 -15.11 -0.56 15.78
N ALA A 227 -13.94 -0.37 15.19
CA ALA A 227 -13.13 0.83 15.36
C ALA A 227 -13.75 2.05 14.66
N LEU A 228 -14.52 1.81 13.60
CA LEU A 228 -15.22 2.83 12.83
C LEU A 228 -16.72 2.50 12.73
N PRO A 229 -17.61 3.50 12.73
CA PRO A 229 -19.04 3.26 12.60
C PRO A 229 -19.39 2.64 11.24
N LEU A 230 -20.34 1.72 11.23
CA LEU A 230 -20.89 1.18 9.98
C LEU A 230 -21.56 2.30 9.17
N PRO A 231 -21.32 2.37 7.86
CA PRO A 231 -22.07 3.26 6.97
C PRO A 231 -23.54 2.85 6.86
N ASP A 232 -24.40 3.79 6.49
CA ASP A 232 -25.83 3.52 6.22
C ASP A 232 -26.03 2.67 4.95
N LYS A 233 -25.05 2.67 4.05
CA LYS A 233 -25.03 1.88 2.81
C LYS A 233 -24.35 0.53 3.02
N PRO A 234 -24.63 -0.49 2.17
CA PRO A 234 -23.82 -1.70 2.13
C PRO A 234 -22.34 -1.36 1.99
N SER A 235 -21.53 -1.81 2.95
CA SER A 235 -20.11 -1.45 3.04
C SER A 235 -19.23 -2.67 2.78
N ILE A 236 -18.26 -2.55 1.88
CA ILE A 236 -17.39 -3.64 1.43
C ILE A 236 -15.91 -3.28 1.55
N ALA A 237 -15.10 -4.23 2.01
CA ALA A 237 -13.65 -4.22 1.86
C ALA A 237 -13.22 -5.36 0.93
N VAL A 238 -12.40 -5.05 -0.08
CA VAL A 238 -11.82 -6.04 -0.98
C VAL A 238 -10.38 -6.31 -0.57
N LEU A 239 -10.13 -7.51 -0.05
CA LEU A 239 -8.79 -7.91 0.37
C LEU A 239 -7.91 -8.25 -0.83
N PRO A 240 -6.58 -8.05 -0.73
CA PRO A 240 -5.61 -8.45 -1.75
C PRO A 240 -5.82 -9.92 -2.15
N PHE A 241 -6.06 -10.17 -3.43
CA PHE A 241 -6.21 -11.54 -3.91
C PHE A 241 -4.86 -12.26 -3.87
N ASP A 242 -4.88 -13.51 -3.39
CA ASP A 242 -3.67 -14.33 -3.33
C ASP A 242 -3.18 -14.67 -4.75
N ASN A 243 -1.88 -14.48 -5.01
CA ASN A 243 -1.24 -14.99 -6.22
C ASN A 243 -0.87 -16.47 -6.02
N ILE A 244 -1.60 -17.38 -6.67
CA ILE A 244 -1.34 -18.84 -6.63
C ILE A 244 -0.65 -19.32 -7.91
N SER A 245 -0.05 -18.41 -8.67
CA SER A 245 0.81 -18.73 -9.81
C SER A 245 2.18 -19.21 -9.32
N SER A 246 2.87 -20.02 -10.11
CA SER A 246 4.23 -20.50 -9.77
C SER A 246 5.31 -19.43 -9.90
N ASP A 247 4.98 -18.30 -10.53
CA ASP A 247 5.89 -17.19 -10.80
C ASP A 247 5.62 -16.02 -9.84
N PRO A 248 6.56 -15.72 -8.92
CA PRO A 248 6.47 -14.56 -8.02
C PRO A 248 6.41 -13.22 -8.77
N GLU A 249 6.94 -13.13 -10.00
CA GLU A 249 6.90 -11.91 -10.80
C GLU A 249 5.48 -11.54 -11.22
N GLN A 250 4.51 -12.46 -11.13
CA GLN A 250 3.09 -12.19 -11.40
C GLN A 250 2.33 -11.59 -10.21
N ALA A 251 3.00 -11.27 -9.09
CA ALA A 251 2.32 -10.68 -7.93
C ALA A 251 1.63 -9.34 -8.26
N TYR A 252 2.20 -8.53 -9.16
CA TYR A 252 1.58 -7.28 -9.60
C TYR A 252 0.24 -7.51 -10.29
N PHE A 253 0.06 -8.66 -10.95
CA PHE A 253 -1.16 -8.97 -11.69
C PHE A 253 -2.34 -9.22 -10.74
N ALA A 254 -2.14 -10.04 -9.71
CA ALA A 254 -3.16 -10.27 -8.68
C ALA A 254 -3.51 -8.98 -7.92
N ASP A 255 -2.49 -8.19 -7.57
CA ASP A 255 -2.67 -6.89 -6.92
C ASP A 255 -3.44 -5.90 -7.80
N GLY A 256 -3.03 -5.80 -9.06
CA GLY A 256 -3.66 -4.93 -10.05
C GLY A 256 -5.13 -5.29 -10.29
N MET A 257 -5.45 -6.58 -10.39
CA MET A 257 -6.84 -7.03 -10.52
C MET A 257 -7.68 -6.73 -9.28
N THR A 258 -7.12 -6.91 -8.08
CA THR A 258 -7.80 -6.57 -6.83
C THR A 258 -8.14 -5.08 -6.80
N GLU A 259 -7.19 -4.25 -7.19
CA GLU A 259 -7.37 -2.80 -7.19
C GLU A 259 -8.31 -2.31 -8.27
N ASP A 260 -8.33 -2.95 -9.43
CA ASP A 260 -9.33 -2.65 -10.45
C ASP A 260 -10.74 -2.99 -9.96
N LEU A 261 -10.92 -4.09 -9.24
CA LEU A 261 -12.20 -4.37 -8.56
C LEU A 261 -12.56 -3.27 -7.55
N ILE A 262 -11.60 -2.79 -6.74
CA ILE A 262 -11.84 -1.66 -5.82
C ILE A 262 -12.22 -0.40 -6.60
N THR A 263 -11.52 -0.11 -7.69
CA THR A 263 -11.73 1.08 -8.53
C THR A 263 -13.12 1.05 -9.18
N ASP A 264 -13.52 -0.09 -9.74
CA ASP A 264 -14.83 -0.23 -10.40
C ASP A 264 -15.98 -0.22 -9.39
N LEU A 265 -15.82 -0.89 -8.24
CA LEU A 265 -16.79 -0.79 -7.15
C LEU A 265 -16.88 0.65 -6.62
N SER A 266 -15.79 1.41 -6.65
CA SER A 266 -15.79 2.79 -6.15
C SER A 266 -16.63 3.74 -7.00
N LYS A 267 -16.93 3.36 -8.24
CA LYS A 267 -17.86 4.07 -9.15
C LYS A 267 -19.33 3.95 -8.72
N LEU A 268 -19.65 3.01 -7.82
CA LEU A 268 -21.02 2.71 -7.42
C LEU A 268 -21.43 3.54 -6.21
N SER A 269 -22.35 4.48 -6.42
CA SER A 269 -22.90 5.36 -5.38
C SER A 269 -23.75 4.60 -4.35
N GLY A 270 -24.26 3.42 -4.69
CA GLY A 270 -25.10 2.58 -3.83
C GLY A 270 -24.35 1.82 -2.73
N ILE A 271 -23.01 1.77 -2.78
CA ILE A 271 -22.18 1.08 -1.80
C ILE A 271 -21.14 2.01 -1.18
N PHE A 272 -20.62 1.59 -0.04
CA PHE A 272 -19.46 2.18 0.61
C PHE A 272 -18.26 1.25 0.42
N VAL A 273 -17.18 1.73 -0.20
CA VAL A 273 -16.02 0.89 -0.54
C VAL A 273 -14.80 1.36 0.24
N ILE A 274 -14.12 0.44 0.93
CA ILE A 274 -12.82 0.74 1.55
C ILE A 274 -11.74 0.77 0.48
N ALA A 275 -10.95 1.83 0.49
CA ALA A 275 -9.86 2.05 -0.44
C ALA A 275 -8.71 1.04 -0.25
N ARG A 276 -7.92 0.93 -1.33
CA ARG A 276 -6.82 -0.03 -1.46
C ARG A 276 -5.80 0.04 -0.31
N ASN A 277 -5.32 1.22 0.09
CA ASN A 277 -4.23 1.32 1.07
C ASN A 277 -4.62 0.63 2.40
N SER A 278 -5.87 0.78 2.79
CA SER A 278 -6.46 0.12 3.96
C SER A 278 -6.58 -1.39 3.85
N THR A 279 -7.03 -1.92 2.72
CA THR A 279 -7.18 -3.38 2.58
C THR A 279 -5.83 -4.06 2.34
N PHE A 280 -4.89 -3.39 1.65
CA PHE A 280 -3.55 -3.93 1.39
C PHE A 280 -2.66 -3.97 2.64
N ALA A 281 -3.02 -3.28 3.72
CA ALA A 281 -2.37 -3.44 5.01
C ALA A 281 -2.48 -4.87 5.58
N TYR A 282 -3.43 -5.68 5.09
CA TYR A 282 -3.61 -7.09 5.47
C TYR A 282 -2.86 -8.06 4.55
N LYS A 283 -2.23 -7.58 3.48
CA LYS A 283 -1.52 -8.44 2.52
C LYS A 283 -0.43 -9.27 3.22
N GLY A 284 -0.43 -10.58 2.96
CA GLY A 284 0.56 -11.51 3.49
C GLY A 284 0.46 -11.76 5.01
N LYS A 285 -0.60 -11.27 5.67
CA LYS A 285 -0.85 -11.51 7.10
C LYS A 285 -1.99 -12.52 7.28
N PRO A 286 -1.88 -13.47 8.21
CA PRO A 286 -3.01 -14.32 8.58
C PRO A 286 -4.07 -13.46 9.27
N THR A 287 -5.11 -13.07 8.54
CA THR A 287 -6.14 -12.15 9.03
C THR A 287 -7.49 -12.84 8.98
N LYS A 288 -8.29 -12.69 10.04
CA LYS A 288 -9.68 -13.16 10.05
C LYS A 288 -10.59 -12.09 9.47
N VAL A 289 -11.60 -12.49 8.69
CA VAL A 289 -12.65 -11.60 8.15
C VAL A 289 -13.31 -10.75 9.24
N GLN A 290 -13.57 -11.33 10.42
CA GLN A 290 -14.07 -10.58 11.58
C GLN A 290 -13.20 -9.38 11.91
N GLN A 291 -11.88 -9.59 11.97
CA GLN A 291 -10.95 -8.55 12.36
C GLN A 291 -10.93 -7.42 11.33
N VAL A 292 -10.92 -7.75 10.04
CA VAL A 292 -11.00 -6.76 8.95
C VAL A 292 -12.28 -5.93 9.04
N ALA A 293 -13.42 -6.58 9.28
CA ALA A 293 -14.70 -5.92 9.43
C ALA A 293 -14.74 -5.00 10.67
N GLU A 294 -14.18 -5.43 11.80
CA GLU A 294 -14.09 -4.65 13.03
C GLU A 294 -13.13 -3.45 12.88
N ASP A 295 -11.94 -3.67 12.33
CA ASP A 295 -10.91 -2.65 12.15
C ASP A 295 -11.34 -1.55 11.15
N LEU A 296 -11.96 -1.94 10.02
CA LEU A 296 -12.32 -1.02 8.94
C LEU A 296 -13.76 -0.48 9.03
N GLY A 297 -14.56 -1.02 9.98
CA GLY A 297 -15.97 -0.70 10.13
C GLY A 297 -16.77 -1.03 8.88
N VAL A 298 -16.67 -2.26 8.39
CA VAL A 298 -17.43 -2.75 7.24
C VAL A 298 -18.20 -4.03 7.57
N ARG A 299 -19.32 -4.24 6.89
CA ARG A 299 -20.11 -5.47 7.00
C ARG A 299 -19.60 -6.58 6.09
N TYR A 300 -19.23 -6.27 4.86
CA TYR A 300 -18.89 -7.26 3.85
C TYR A 300 -17.40 -7.27 3.55
N VAL A 301 -16.82 -8.45 3.38
CA VAL A 301 -15.42 -8.63 2.98
C VAL A 301 -15.37 -9.55 1.78
N LEU A 302 -14.68 -9.11 0.72
CA LEU A 302 -14.38 -9.91 -0.46
C LEU A 302 -12.95 -10.45 -0.35
N GLU A 303 -12.82 -11.76 -0.46
CA GLU A 303 -11.55 -12.48 -0.53
C GLU A 303 -11.47 -13.24 -1.85
N GLY A 304 -10.24 -13.50 -2.29
CA GLY A 304 -10.06 -14.20 -3.55
C GLY A 304 -8.62 -14.57 -3.84
N SER A 305 -8.44 -15.19 -5.00
CA SER A 305 -7.13 -15.57 -5.51
C SER A 305 -7.10 -15.48 -7.02
N VAL A 306 -5.96 -15.08 -7.57
CA VAL A 306 -5.70 -15.07 -9.01
C VAL A 306 -4.59 -16.06 -9.32
N ARG A 307 -4.78 -16.82 -10.40
CA ARG A 307 -3.73 -17.62 -11.02
C ARG A 307 -3.66 -17.28 -12.50
N ARG A 308 -2.47 -16.94 -12.97
CA ARG A 308 -2.16 -16.75 -14.39
C ARG A 308 -1.13 -17.79 -14.82
N GLN A 309 -1.42 -18.52 -15.89
CA GLN A 309 -0.51 -19.51 -16.47
C GLN A 309 -0.53 -19.38 -18.00
N GLY A 310 0.51 -18.76 -18.56
CA GLY A 310 0.54 -18.40 -19.96
C GLY A 310 -0.63 -17.49 -20.31
N ASP A 311 -1.49 -17.95 -21.21
CA ASP A 311 -2.69 -17.23 -21.66
C ASP A 311 -3.95 -17.55 -20.85
N GLN A 312 -3.89 -18.42 -19.84
CA GLN A 312 -5.05 -18.79 -19.02
C GLN A 312 -5.06 -18.03 -17.70
N VAL A 313 -6.23 -17.50 -17.33
CA VAL A 313 -6.48 -16.80 -16.07
C VAL A 313 -7.60 -17.50 -15.30
N ARG A 314 -7.37 -17.71 -14.01
CA ARG A 314 -8.37 -18.17 -13.05
C ARG A 314 -8.51 -17.20 -11.90
N ILE A 315 -9.75 -16.81 -11.62
CA ILE A 315 -10.12 -15.97 -10.48
C ILE A 315 -11.03 -16.81 -9.57
N ASN A 316 -10.68 -16.93 -8.29
CA ASN A 316 -11.62 -17.36 -7.27
C ASN A 316 -12.00 -16.14 -6.45
N ALA A 317 -13.28 -15.96 -6.15
CA ALA A 317 -13.76 -14.87 -5.32
C ALA A 317 -14.89 -15.35 -4.41
N GLN A 318 -14.92 -14.83 -3.19
CA GLN A 318 -15.94 -15.11 -2.20
C GLN A 318 -16.31 -13.87 -1.41
N LEU A 319 -17.61 -13.65 -1.23
CA LEU A 319 -18.17 -12.53 -0.49
C LEU A 319 -18.75 -13.01 0.84
N ILE A 320 -18.33 -12.38 1.93
CA ILE A 320 -18.62 -12.83 3.29
C ILE A 320 -19.37 -11.72 4.05
N ASP A 321 -20.49 -12.07 4.68
CA ASP A 321 -21.17 -11.20 5.68
C ASP A 321 -20.49 -11.42 7.03
N ALA A 322 -19.62 -10.49 7.42
CA ALA A 322 -18.82 -10.61 8.64
C ALA A 322 -19.68 -10.51 9.92
N LEU A 323 -20.80 -9.80 9.88
CA LEU A 323 -21.74 -9.72 11.01
C LEU A 323 -22.62 -10.97 11.08
N GLY A 324 -23.05 -11.46 9.92
CA GLY A 324 -23.89 -12.65 9.79
C GLY A 324 -23.13 -13.98 9.94
N GLY A 325 -21.79 -13.96 9.81
CA GLY A 325 -20.91 -15.13 9.94
C GLY A 325 -21.08 -16.18 8.85
N HIS A 326 -21.56 -15.79 7.66
CA HIS A 326 -21.82 -16.69 6.54
C HIS A 326 -21.32 -16.12 5.20
N HIS A 327 -20.96 -17.02 4.28
CA HIS A 327 -20.65 -16.68 2.90
C HIS A 327 -21.94 -16.36 2.16
N LEU A 328 -22.02 -15.18 1.56
CA LEU A 328 -23.15 -14.82 0.68
C LEU A 328 -23.02 -15.56 -0.65
N TRP A 329 -21.79 -15.66 -1.15
CA TRP A 329 -21.48 -16.25 -2.43
C TRP A 329 -19.99 -16.61 -2.52
N ALA A 330 -19.67 -17.63 -3.30
CA ALA A 330 -18.31 -18.02 -3.66
C ALA A 330 -18.33 -18.72 -5.02
N ASP A 331 -17.45 -18.32 -5.93
CA ASP A 331 -17.38 -18.93 -7.27
C ASP A 331 -15.98 -18.85 -7.87
N ARG A 332 -15.84 -19.50 -9.02
CA ARG A 332 -14.61 -19.61 -9.79
C ARG A 332 -14.87 -19.24 -11.25
N TYR A 333 -13.99 -18.41 -11.77
CA TYR A 333 -14.01 -17.94 -13.15
C TYR A 333 -12.73 -18.35 -13.85
N ASP A 334 -12.88 -19.06 -14.97
CA ASP A 334 -11.80 -19.46 -15.86
C ASP A 334 -11.98 -18.80 -17.23
N GLY A 335 -10.88 -18.33 -17.83
CA GLY A 335 -10.90 -17.81 -19.20
C GLY A 335 -9.49 -17.56 -19.74
N ALA A 336 -9.41 -17.14 -20.99
CA ALA A 336 -8.15 -16.68 -21.57
C ALA A 336 -7.84 -15.25 -21.13
N MET A 337 -6.60 -14.80 -21.30
CA MET A 337 -6.18 -13.43 -21.01
C MET A 337 -6.95 -12.42 -21.90
N SER A 338 -7.37 -12.84 -23.09
CA SER A 338 -8.28 -12.08 -23.96
C SER A 338 -9.66 -11.81 -23.35
N ASP A 339 -10.10 -12.65 -22.41
CA ASP A 339 -11.42 -12.60 -21.79
C ASP A 339 -11.40 -11.83 -20.46
N ILE A 340 -10.25 -11.30 -20.03
CA ILE A 340 -10.00 -10.77 -18.68
C ILE A 340 -11.06 -9.76 -18.22
N PHE A 341 -11.43 -8.81 -19.09
CA PHE A 341 -12.43 -7.79 -18.77
C PHE A 341 -13.80 -8.41 -18.51
N SER A 342 -14.20 -9.40 -19.33
CA SER A 342 -15.48 -10.11 -19.13
C SER A 342 -15.49 -10.95 -17.85
N LEU A 343 -14.33 -11.43 -17.38
CA LEU A 343 -14.23 -12.13 -16.10
C LEU A 343 -14.38 -11.15 -14.94
N GLN A 344 -13.79 -9.95 -15.02
CA GLN A 344 -13.97 -8.89 -14.02
C GLN A 344 -15.42 -8.42 -13.95
N ASP A 345 -16.07 -8.18 -15.11
CA ASP A 345 -17.47 -7.77 -15.18
C ASP A 345 -18.41 -8.78 -14.49
N LYS A 346 -18.13 -10.09 -14.65
CA LYS A 346 -18.90 -11.15 -13.98
C LYS A 346 -18.74 -11.10 -12.46
N VAL A 347 -17.52 -10.91 -11.96
CA VAL A 347 -17.26 -10.79 -10.52
C VAL A 347 -18.00 -9.58 -9.94
N ILE A 348 -17.92 -8.43 -10.60
CA ILE A 348 -18.61 -7.20 -10.18
C ILE A 348 -20.14 -7.41 -10.20
N GLY A 349 -20.67 -8.04 -11.25
CA GLY A 349 -22.09 -8.36 -11.37
C GLY A 349 -22.61 -9.23 -10.22
N GLU A 350 -21.86 -10.27 -9.83
CA GLU A 350 -22.21 -11.12 -8.69
C GLU A 350 -22.14 -10.36 -7.36
N ILE A 351 -21.14 -9.49 -7.16
CA ILE A 351 -21.04 -8.65 -5.95
C ILE A 351 -22.26 -7.73 -5.84
N VAL A 352 -22.61 -7.03 -6.92
CA VAL A 352 -23.74 -6.09 -6.93
C VAL A 352 -25.07 -6.82 -6.71
N SER A 353 -25.24 -8.00 -7.33
CA SER A 353 -26.40 -8.88 -7.13
C SER A 353 -26.51 -9.34 -5.66
N ALA A 354 -25.41 -9.85 -5.09
CA ALA A 354 -25.37 -10.35 -3.71
C ALA A 354 -25.59 -9.26 -2.66
N LEU A 355 -25.16 -8.02 -2.94
CA LEU A 355 -25.41 -6.87 -2.09
C LEU A 355 -26.80 -6.25 -2.30
N THR A 356 -27.58 -6.72 -3.28
CA THR A 356 -28.90 -6.18 -3.63
C THR A 356 -28.84 -4.68 -3.97
N VAL A 357 -27.77 -4.26 -4.63
CA VAL A 357 -27.55 -2.87 -5.06
C VAL A 357 -28.01 -2.75 -6.51
N GLU A 358 -28.80 -1.73 -6.83
CA GLU A 358 -29.15 -1.44 -8.21
C GLU A 358 -28.22 -0.36 -8.77
N PHE A 359 -27.65 -0.60 -9.96
CA PHE A 359 -26.98 0.45 -10.70
C PHE A 359 -27.99 1.51 -11.15
N THR A 360 -27.63 2.77 -10.97
CA THR A 360 -28.30 3.91 -11.61
C THR A 360 -28.12 3.86 -13.14
N THR A 361 -28.97 4.57 -13.88
CA THR A 361 -28.85 4.66 -15.34
C THR A 361 -27.49 5.19 -15.79
N ALA A 362 -26.92 6.13 -15.04
CA ALA A 362 -25.60 6.71 -15.34
C ALA A 362 -24.46 5.70 -15.10
N GLU A 363 -24.50 4.97 -13.97
CA GLU A 363 -23.49 3.94 -13.67
C GLU A 363 -23.52 2.79 -14.68
N LYS A 364 -24.71 2.38 -15.15
CA LYS A 364 -24.83 1.37 -16.22
C LYS A 364 -24.17 1.85 -17.52
N ALA A 365 -24.49 3.08 -17.95
CA ALA A 365 -23.93 3.64 -19.17
C ALA A 365 -22.40 3.81 -19.09
N GLU A 366 -21.86 4.10 -17.91
CA GLU A 366 -20.42 4.17 -17.69
C GLU A 366 -19.75 2.78 -17.70
N SER A 367 -20.35 1.80 -17.02
CA SER A 367 -19.85 0.41 -17.00
C SER A 367 -19.83 -0.25 -18.38
N GLU A 368 -20.71 0.16 -19.30
CA GLU A 368 -20.75 -0.33 -20.68
C GLU A 368 -19.62 0.23 -21.56
N GLN A 369 -18.91 1.27 -21.10
CA GLN A 369 -17.80 1.85 -21.85
C GLN A 369 -16.55 1.00 -21.74
N VAL A 370 -16.22 0.31 -22.84
CA VAL A 370 -14.95 -0.42 -22.95
C VAL A 370 -13.77 0.56 -22.95
N GLU A 371 -12.91 0.52 -21.93
CA GLU A 371 -11.72 1.37 -21.84
C GLU A 371 -10.60 0.90 -22.78
N THR A 372 -10.36 -0.41 -22.83
CA THR A 372 -9.44 -1.07 -23.77
C THR A 372 -9.94 -2.46 -24.14
N LYS A 373 -9.52 -2.94 -25.31
CA LYS A 373 -9.70 -4.34 -25.74
C LYS A 373 -8.38 -5.09 -25.85
N SER A 374 -7.27 -4.45 -25.46
CA SER A 374 -5.92 -4.98 -25.58
C SER A 374 -5.45 -5.50 -24.23
N PRO A 375 -5.39 -6.83 -24.01
CA PRO A 375 -4.88 -7.38 -22.75
C PRO A 375 -3.42 -7.00 -22.49
N GLN A 376 -2.62 -6.80 -23.54
CA GLN A 376 -1.23 -6.36 -23.43
C GLN A 376 -1.14 -4.90 -22.96
N ALA A 377 -2.02 -4.01 -23.46
CA ALA A 377 -2.06 -2.63 -22.98
C ALA A 377 -2.50 -2.57 -21.51
N TYR A 378 -3.46 -3.42 -21.14
CA TYR A 378 -3.91 -3.58 -19.76
C TYR A 378 -2.79 -4.10 -18.84
N ASP A 379 -2.07 -5.14 -19.25
CA ASP A 379 -0.94 -5.69 -18.51
C ASP A 379 0.16 -4.64 -18.26
N ALA A 380 0.52 -3.86 -19.29
CA ALA A 380 1.48 -2.76 -19.18
C ALA A 380 0.99 -1.66 -18.22
N LEU A 381 -0.31 -1.34 -18.23
CA LEU A 381 -0.92 -0.41 -17.27
C LEU A 381 -0.76 -0.91 -15.83
N LEU A 382 -1.06 -2.19 -15.57
CA LEU A 382 -0.93 -2.77 -14.23
C LEU A 382 0.51 -2.74 -13.71
N GLN A 383 1.48 -3.08 -14.57
CA GLN A 383 2.91 -3.00 -14.22
C GLN A 383 3.32 -1.55 -13.91
N GLY A 384 2.88 -0.58 -14.73
CA GLY A 384 3.18 0.83 -14.51
C GLY A 384 2.64 1.32 -13.17
N TRP A 385 1.43 0.93 -12.81
CA TRP A 385 0.87 1.28 -11.51
C TRP A 385 1.58 0.60 -10.34
N ASP A 386 2.02 -0.65 -10.49
CA ASP A 386 2.81 -1.33 -9.45
C ASP A 386 4.04 -0.49 -9.09
N HIS A 387 4.78 -0.03 -10.10
CA HIS A 387 5.91 0.89 -9.92
C HIS A 387 5.47 2.24 -9.30
N LEU A 388 4.46 2.90 -9.87
CA LEU A 388 4.03 4.23 -9.42
C LEU A 388 3.58 4.23 -7.95
N ARG A 389 3.08 3.12 -7.40
CA ARG A 389 2.66 3.02 -5.99
C ARG A 389 3.81 2.98 -4.97
N ARG A 390 5.04 2.69 -5.41
CA ARG A 390 6.21 2.67 -4.51
C ARG A 390 6.68 4.07 -4.14
N ASP A 391 6.19 5.09 -4.84
CA ASP A 391 6.29 6.51 -4.50
C ASP A 391 7.73 7.03 -4.30
N THR A 392 8.64 6.56 -5.15
CA THR A 392 10.01 7.09 -5.24
C THR A 392 10.27 7.63 -6.64
N GLU A 393 11.31 8.45 -6.78
CA GLU A 393 11.75 8.99 -8.07
C GLU A 393 12.06 7.87 -9.06
N ASP A 394 12.93 6.93 -8.68
CA ASP A 394 13.33 5.78 -9.49
C ASP A 394 12.12 4.95 -9.97
N GLU A 395 11.17 4.68 -9.07
CA GLU A 395 10.00 3.86 -9.39
C GLU A 395 9.01 4.62 -10.29
N THR A 396 8.85 5.93 -10.07
CA THR A 396 8.03 6.77 -10.97
C THR A 396 8.62 6.82 -12.38
N LEU A 397 9.95 6.92 -12.49
CA LEU A 397 10.65 6.90 -13.78
C LEU A 397 10.53 5.54 -14.49
N LYS A 398 10.45 4.42 -13.75
CA LYS A 398 10.16 3.09 -14.31
C LYS A 398 8.70 2.93 -14.76
N ALA A 399 7.76 3.60 -14.11
CA ALA A 399 6.34 3.54 -14.45
C ALA A 399 6.03 4.19 -15.82
N ILE A 400 6.69 5.30 -16.15
CA ILE A 400 6.47 6.06 -17.39
C ILE A 400 6.57 5.21 -18.66
N PRO A 401 7.66 4.47 -18.95
CA PRO A 401 7.77 3.68 -20.17
C PRO A 401 6.75 2.54 -20.25
N LEU A 402 6.25 2.05 -19.12
CA LEU A 402 5.18 1.05 -19.09
C LEU A 402 3.83 1.67 -19.50
N PHE A 403 3.51 2.86 -19.02
CA PHE A 403 2.33 3.60 -19.49
C PHE A 403 2.45 4.05 -20.94
N GLU A 404 3.64 4.45 -21.40
CA GLU A 404 3.93 4.74 -22.82
C GLU A 404 3.69 3.50 -23.70
N THR A 405 4.09 2.32 -23.21
CA THR A 405 3.81 1.03 -23.88
C THR A 405 2.31 0.77 -23.95
N ALA A 406 1.56 1.01 -22.87
CA ALA A 406 0.12 0.84 -22.84
C ALA A 406 -0.60 1.71 -23.90
N VAL A 407 -0.25 3.00 -24.01
CA VAL A 407 -0.86 3.91 -25.01
C VAL A 407 -0.37 3.63 -26.44
N ALA A 408 0.83 3.07 -26.61
CA ALA A 408 1.30 2.61 -27.92
C ALA A 408 0.54 1.37 -28.41
N LEU A 409 0.20 0.45 -27.49
CA LEU A 409 -0.59 -0.75 -27.78
C LEU A 409 -2.06 -0.45 -28.01
N ASP A 410 -2.62 0.56 -27.33
CA ASP A 410 -3.98 1.04 -27.55
C ASP A 410 -4.05 2.58 -27.46
N PRO A 411 -3.96 3.28 -28.61
CA PRO A 411 -4.02 4.75 -28.66
C PRO A 411 -5.34 5.38 -28.24
N ASN A 412 -6.39 4.59 -27.96
CA ASN A 412 -7.66 5.10 -27.43
C ASN A 412 -7.81 4.84 -25.92
N TYR A 413 -6.79 4.27 -25.26
CA TYR A 413 -6.86 3.88 -23.86
C TYR A 413 -6.71 5.10 -22.93
N SER A 414 -7.82 5.80 -22.72
CA SER A 414 -7.87 7.04 -21.93
C SER A 414 -7.29 6.89 -20.51
N ARG A 415 -7.56 5.77 -19.82
CA ARG A 415 -7.03 5.51 -18.48
C ARG A 415 -5.50 5.43 -18.46
N ALA A 416 -4.88 4.89 -19.51
CA ALA A 416 -3.42 4.86 -19.64
C ALA A 416 -2.82 6.25 -19.88
N TYR A 417 -3.48 7.11 -20.67
CA TYR A 417 -3.08 8.52 -20.79
C TYR A 417 -3.21 9.28 -19.46
N ALA A 418 -4.28 9.05 -18.70
CA ALA A 418 -4.47 9.66 -17.38
C ALA A 418 -3.42 9.17 -16.37
N ALA A 419 -3.05 7.89 -16.39
CA ALA A 419 -1.98 7.33 -15.57
C ALA A 419 -0.61 7.93 -15.95
N LEU A 420 -0.33 8.07 -17.25
CA LEU A 420 0.89 8.73 -17.73
C LEU A 420 0.93 10.21 -17.34
N ALA A 421 -0.20 10.92 -17.41
CA ALA A 421 -0.31 12.28 -16.91
C ALA A 421 -0.05 12.36 -15.40
N SER A 422 -0.58 11.42 -14.62
CA SER A 422 -0.34 11.32 -13.17
C SER A 422 1.14 11.13 -12.84
N ALA A 423 1.84 10.25 -13.55
CA ALA A 423 3.27 10.02 -13.34
C ALA A 423 4.11 11.26 -13.69
N ASN A 424 3.83 11.91 -14.82
CA ASN A 424 4.51 13.15 -15.21
C ASN A 424 4.19 14.30 -14.24
N TRP A 425 2.96 14.35 -13.73
CA TRP A 425 2.52 15.33 -12.74
C TRP A 425 3.27 15.17 -11.43
N ARG A 426 3.42 13.92 -10.95
CA ARG A 426 4.20 13.61 -9.74
C ARG A 426 5.64 14.11 -9.86
N ILE A 427 6.29 13.87 -11.00
CA ILE A 427 7.63 14.42 -11.25
C ILE A 427 7.62 15.94 -11.18
N ALA A 428 6.63 16.61 -11.77
CA ALA A 428 6.56 18.06 -11.79
C ALA A 428 6.35 18.67 -10.39
N VAL A 429 5.68 17.99 -9.46
CA VAL A 429 5.36 18.54 -8.13
C VAL A 429 6.27 18.05 -7.00
N SER A 430 7.13 17.07 -7.25
CA SER A 430 8.10 16.57 -6.28
C SER A 430 9.39 17.39 -6.26
N ASN A 431 10.08 17.45 -5.11
CA ASN A 431 11.43 18.01 -4.97
C ASN A 431 12.51 17.01 -5.43
N TRP A 432 12.29 16.36 -6.57
CA TRP A 432 13.17 15.32 -7.13
C TRP A 432 14.18 15.90 -8.12
N GLU A 433 15.32 15.23 -8.33
CA GLU A 433 16.37 15.74 -9.21
C GLU A 433 15.84 15.92 -10.65
N ALA A 434 15.04 14.96 -11.12
CA ALA A 434 14.34 15.01 -12.40
C ALA A 434 13.39 16.23 -12.53
N ALA A 435 12.83 16.73 -11.42
CA ALA A 435 12.01 17.94 -11.42
C ALA A 435 12.87 19.20 -11.60
N SER A 436 14.00 19.28 -10.90
CA SER A 436 14.95 20.41 -10.98
C SER A 436 15.61 20.60 -12.35
N LEU A 437 15.69 19.54 -13.17
CA LEU A 437 16.24 19.61 -14.54
C LEU A 437 15.16 19.60 -15.64
N GLY A 438 13.88 19.49 -15.28
CA GLY A 438 12.85 19.05 -16.24
C GLY A 438 11.42 19.51 -15.99
N PHE A 439 11.12 20.35 -14.98
CA PHE A 439 9.74 20.79 -14.66
C PHE A 439 8.93 21.23 -15.88
N GLN A 440 9.50 22.05 -16.76
CA GLN A 440 8.80 22.54 -17.96
C GLN A 440 8.40 21.39 -18.89
N LYS A 441 9.34 20.48 -19.15
CA LYS A 441 9.11 19.31 -20.02
C LYS A 441 8.13 18.32 -19.38
N ALA A 442 8.18 18.17 -18.06
CA ALA A 442 7.21 17.35 -17.32
C ALA A 442 5.81 17.95 -17.45
N MET A 443 5.64 19.26 -17.26
CA MET A 443 4.35 19.95 -17.44
C MET A 443 3.84 19.87 -18.87
N GLU A 444 4.69 20.05 -19.89
CA GLU A 444 4.29 19.86 -21.29
C GLU A 444 3.76 18.44 -21.55
N ARG A 445 4.39 17.42 -20.96
CA ARG A 445 3.91 16.03 -21.03
C ARG A 445 2.60 15.83 -20.28
N VAL A 446 2.41 16.47 -19.13
CA VAL A 446 1.13 16.45 -18.39
C VAL A 446 0.02 16.98 -19.29
N ASP A 447 0.19 18.16 -19.87
CA ASP A 447 -0.82 18.82 -20.71
C ASP A 447 -1.16 17.98 -21.95
N GLN A 448 -0.14 17.43 -22.63
CA GLN A 448 -0.33 16.56 -23.81
C GLN A 448 -1.12 15.30 -23.48
N ASN A 449 -0.77 14.61 -22.40
CA ASN A 449 -1.42 13.36 -22.01
C ASN A 449 -2.83 13.60 -21.47
N LEU A 450 -3.06 14.68 -20.71
CA LEU A 450 -4.39 15.07 -20.27
C LEU A 450 -5.30 15.41 -21.46
N ALA A 451 -4.81 16.15 -22.45
CA ALA A 451 -5.60 16.45 -23.65
C ALA A 451 -6.07 15.19 -24.39
N LEU A 452 -5.26 14.12 -24.38
CA LEU A 452 -5.61 12.82 -24.97
C LEU A 452 -6.59 12.04 -24.08
N ALA A 453 -6.37 11.99 -22.76
CA ALA A 453 -7.28 11.36 -21.81
C ALA A 453 -8.69 12.01 -21.83
N MET A 454 -8.74 13.33 -21.96
CA MET A 454 -10.00 14.10 -21.97
C MET A 454 -10.84 13.90 -23.24
N ARG A 455 -10.37 13.18 -24.26
CA ARG A 455 -11.19 12.76 -25.41
C ARG A 455 -12.27 11.76 -25.02
N LYS A 456 -11.98 10.91 -24.04
CA LYS A 456 -12.93 9.97 -23.41
C LYS A 456 -12.66 10.00 -21.91
N PRO A 457 -13.12 11.06 -21.21
CA PRO A 457 -12.68 11.33 -19.86
C PRO A 457 -13.18 10.25 -18.89
N ASN A 458 -12.32 9.89 -17.94
CA ASN A 458 -12.58 8.95 -16.86
C ASN A 458 -12.34 9.67 -15.51
N PRO A 459 -12.68 9.07 -14.36
CA PRO A 459 -12.50 9.72 -13.04
C PRO A 459 -11.07 10.23 -12.82
N LEU A 460 -10.06 9.44 -13.16
CA LEU A 460 -8.65 9.80 -12.98
C LEU A 460 -8.25 10.99 -13.86
N ALA A 461 -8.72 11.06 -15.11
CA ALA A 461 -8.44 12.18 -16.01
C ALA A 461 -8.98 13.51 -15.42
N TYR A 462 -10.21 13.49 -14.88
CA TYR A 462 -10.78 14.65 -14.21
C TYR A 462 -10.02 15.00 -12.92
N ALA A 463 -9.64 14.01 -12.12
CA ALA A 463 -8.90 14.22 -10.88
C ALA A 463 -7.53 14.88 -11.13
N ILE A 464 -6.73 14.34 -12.05
CA ILE A 464 -5.42 14.93 -12.38
C ILE A 464 -5.57 16.30 -13.05
N SER A 465 -6.56 16.48 -13.94
CA SER A 465 -6.85 17.80 -14.52
C SER A 465 -7.20 18.83 -13.44
N ALA A 466 -7.99 18.45 -12.44
CA ALA A 466 -8.34 19.34 -11.33
C ALA A 466 -7.11 19.73 -10.49
N GLU A 467 -6.20 18.79 -10.23
CA GLU A 467 -4.95 19.09 -9.52
C GLU A 467 -4.06 20.08 -10.28
N VAL A 468 -3.91 19.88 -11.59
CA VAL A 468 -3.15 20.78 -12.47
C VAL A 468 -3.78 22.18 -12.48
N LEU A 469 -5.09 22.27 -12.67
CA LEU A 469 -5.83 23.54 -12.66
C LEU A 469 -5.71 24.24 -11.30
N ALA A 470 -5.83 23.50 -10.19
CA ALA A 470 -5.68 24.04 -8.84
C ALA A 470 -4.28 24.61 -8.62
N ARG A 471 -3.24 23.92 -9.10
CA ARG A 471 -1.85 24.42 -9.02
C ARG A 471 -1.64 25.70 -9.83
N GLN A 472 -2.35 25.83 -10.94
CA GLN A 472 -2.32 27.02 -11.80
C GLN A 472 -3.18 28.18 -11.25
N GLY A 473 -3.94 27.95 -10.17
CA GLY A 473 -4.82 28.94 -9.54
C GLY A 473 -6.23 28.98 -10.13
N HIS A 474 -6.55 28.10 -11.07
CA HIS A 474 -7.86 28.03 -11.71
C HIS A 474 -8.83 27.22 -10.84
N TYR A 475 -9.12 27.72 -9.63
CA TYR A 475 -9.85 26.95 -8.62
C TYR A 475 -11.29 26.63 -8.99
N ASP A 476 -11.99 27.50 -9.71
CA ASP A 476 -13.36 27.24 -10.14
C ASP A 476 -13.42 26.07 -11.14
N GLU A 477 -12.50 26.06 -12.12
CA GLU A 477 -12.37 24.96 -13.08
C GLU A 477 -11.90 23.67 -12.39
N ALA A 478 -10.95 23.78 -11.46
CA ALA A 478 -10.51 22.65 -10.64
C ALA A 478 -11.65 22.06 -9.81
N PHE A 479 -12.47 22.91 -9.18
CA PHE A 479 -13.62 22.49 -8.38
C PHE A 479 -14.67 21.78 -9.25
N ALA A 480 -14.93 22.29 -10.46
CA ALA A 480 -15.81 21.63 -11.42
C ALA A 480 -15.25 20.27 -11.86
N GLY A 481 -13.94 20.20 -12.17
CA GLY A 481 -13.26 18.98 -12.57
C GLY A 481 -13.33 17.90 -11.48
N VAL A 482 -12.96 18.21 -10.24
CA VAL A 482 -13.01 17.23 -9.15
C VAL A 482 -14.43 16.84 -8.78
N SER A 483 -15.40 17.76 -8.90
CA SER A 483 -16.82 17.42 -8.71
C SER A 483 -17.28 16.40 -9.74
N ARG A 484 -16.83 16.53 -10.99
CA ARG A 484 -17.13 15.55 -12.04
C ARG A 484 -16.44 14.20 -11.78
N ALA A 485 -15.21 14.20 -11.27
CA ALA A 485 -14.53 12.97 -10.85
C ALA A 485 -15.32 12.25 -9.75
N MET A 486 -15.82 12.99 -8.74
CA MET A 486 -16.65 12.43 -7.66
C MET A 486 -17.99 11.90 -8.13
N GLU A 487 -18.62 12.52 -9.13
CA GLU A 487 -19.86 11.99 -9.73
C GLU A 487 -19.64 10.62 -10.40
N LEU A 488 -18.45 10.38 -10.95
CA LEU A 488 -18.09 9.13 -11.61
C LEU A 488 -17.49 8.09 -10.65
N ALA A 489 -16.80 8.53 -9.58
CA ALA A 489 -16.17 7.69 -8.58
C ALA A 489 -16.39 8.25 -7.16
N PRO A 490 -17.61 8.10 -6.61
CA PRO A 490 -18.01 8.71 -5.34
C PRO A 490 -17.33 8.09 -4.10
N ASN A 491 -16.74 6.89 -4.21
CA ASN A 491 -16.00 6.26 -3.11
C ASN A 491 -14.47 6.39 -3.25
N ASP A 492 -13.97 7.12 -4.24
CA ASP A 492 -12.53 7.34 -4.38
C ASP A 492 -12.06 8.43 -3.39
N PRO A 493 -11.23 8.09 -2.39
CA PRO A 493 -10.78 9.04 -1.38
C PRO A 493 -9.91 10.16 -1.95
N GLU A 494 -9.20 9.96 -3.05
CA GLU A 494 -8.33 10.99 -3.63
C GLU A 494 -9.17 12.16 -4.20
N ASN A 495 -10.36 11.87 -4.73
CA ASN A 495 -11.27 12.92 -5.19
C ASN A 495 -11.72 13.83 -4.04
N HIS A 496 -11.99 13.26 -2.87
CA HIS A 496 -12.34 14.02 -1.67
C HIS A 496 -11.16 14.91 -1.20
N ILE A 497 -9.94 14.38 -1.21
CA ILE A 497 -8.75 15.15 -0.84
C ILE A 497 -8.46 16.27 -1.83
N SER A 498 -8.55 16.00 -3.14
CA SER A 498 -8.33 17.03 -4.16
C SER A 498 -9.37 18.15 -4.07
N LYS A 499 -10.63 17.81 -3.76
CA LYS A 499 -11.66 18.81 -3.48
C LYS A 499 -11.35 19.60 -2.20
N ALA A 500 -10.90 18.93 -1.13
CA ALA A 500 -10.51 19.59 0.11
C ALA A 500 -9.35 20.58 -0.09
N ARG A 501 -8.36 20.25 -0.92
CA ARG A 501 -7.25 21.16 -1.27
C ARG A 501 -7.78 22.45 -1.95
N VAL A 502 -8.67 22.32 -2.93
CA VAL A 502 -9.31 23.46 -3.60
C VAL A 502 -10.16 24.29 -2.63
N LEU A 503 -10.91 23.62 -1.75
CA LEU A 503 -11.72 24.27 -0.73
C LEU A 503 -10.87 25.04 0.29
N ASN A 504 -9.76 24.48 0.77
CA ASN A 504 -8.82 25.19 1.64
C ASN A 504 -8.21 26.41 0.92
N ALA A 505 -7.76 26.23 -0.33
CA ALA A 505 -7.17 27.31 -1.11
C ALA A 505 -8.12 28.50 -1.34
N THR A 506 -9.43 28.25 -1.32
CA THR A 506 -10.49 29.26 -1.49
C THR A 506 -11.15 29.69 -0.18
N GLY A 507 -10.60 29.30 0.98
CA GLY A 507 -11.09 29.70 2.30
C GLY A 507 -12.31 28.94 2.84
N ARG A 508 -12.78 27.91 2.14
CA ARG A 508 -13.94 27.08 2.52
C ARG A 508 -13.55 25.93 3.46
N ALA A 509 -12.74 26.24 4.46
CA ALA A 509 -12.10 25.26 5.34
C ALA A 509 -13.06 24.33 6.12
N PRO A 510 -14.25 24.76 6.60
CA PRO A 510 -15.21 23.84 7.21
C PRO A 510 -15.74 22.78 6.25
N GLU A 511 -15.83 23.09 4.96
CA GLU A 511 -16.22 22.13 3.94
C GLU A 511 -15.06 21.19 3.60
N ALA A 512 -13.84 21.74 3.49
CA ALA A 512 -12.63 20.95 3.31
C ALA A 512 -12.45 19.90 4.42
N GLU A 513 -12.63 20.28 5.68
CA GLU A 513 -12.54 19.36 6.82
C GLU A 513 -13.49 18.15 6.66
N ARG A 514 -14.73 18.38 6.19
CA ARG A 514 -15.69 17.29 5.97
C ARG A 514 -15.21 16.34 4.87
N GLU A 515 -14.72 16.89 3.76
CA GLU A 515 -14.19 16.10 2.65
C GLU A 515 -12.96 15.28 3.07
N VAL A 516 -12.01 15.86 3.82
CA VAL A 516 -10.85 15.11 4.31
C VAL A 516 -11.26 14.00 5.26
N ARG A 517 -12.19 14.26 6.19
CA ARG A 517 -12.68 13.22 7.10
C ARG A 517 -13.42 12.11 6.36
N GLN A 518 -14.13 12.43 5.30
CA GLN A 518 -14.76 11.43 4.43
C GLN A 518 -13.71 10.59 3.70
N ALA A 519 -12.65 11.20 3.17
CA ALA A 519 -11.52 10.49 2.57
C ALA A 519 -10.84 9.53 3.56
N MET A 520 -10.55 10.00 4.79
CA MET A 520 -9.98 9.17 5.87
C MET A 520 -10.93 8.05 6.32
N ARG A 521 -12.25 8.20 6.11
CA ARG A 521 -13.22 7.14 6.41
C ARG A 521 -13.25 6.08 5.32
N LEU A 522 -13.11 6.48 4.06
CA LEU A 522 -12.95 5.58 2.91
C LEU A 522 -11.59 4.86 2.93
N ASP A 523 -10.55 5.53 3.41
CA ASP A 523 -9.20 4.98 3.57
C ASP A 523 -8.68 5.10 5.02
N PRO A 524 -9.09 4.23 5.97
CA PRO A 524 -8.60 4.25 7.36
C PRO A 524 -7.07 4.19 7.55
N GLN A 525 -6.33 3.61 6.60
CA GLN A 525 -4.85 3.60 6.52
C GLN A 525 -4.35 4.66 5.53
N TYR A 526 -4.96 5.85 5.58
CA TYR A 526 -4.67 6.96 4.68
C TYR A 526 -3.17 7.36 4.64
N PRO A 527 -2.71 7.88 3.48
CA PRO A 527 -1.40 8.49 3.36
C PRO A 527 -1.19 9.67 4.33
N PRO A 528 0.06 9.95 4.78
CA PRO A 528 0.35 11.07 5.66
C PRO A 528 -0.13 12.44 5.12
N SER A 529 -0.19 12.61 3.80
CA SER A 529 -0.69 13.84 3.15
C SER A 529 -2.13 14.19 3.53
N TYR A 530 -2.96 13.24 3.96
CA TYR A 530 -4.34 13.51 4.39
C TYR A 530 -4.35 14.30 5.70
N LEU A 531 -3.42 13.99 6.62
CA LEU A 531 -3.25 14.74 7.88
C LEU A 531 -2.84 16.19 7.61
N ARG A 532 -2.00 16.41 6.59
CA ARG A 532 -1.60 17.76 6.16
C ARG A 532 -2.81 18.58 5.72
N VAL A 533 -3.63 18.03 4.82
CA VAL A 533 -4.82 18.74 4.32
C VAL A 533 -5.83 18.98 5.45
N LEU A 534 -6.00 18.02 6.37
CA LEU A 534 -6.83 18.19 7.57
C LEU A 534 -6.29 19.31 8.48
N ALA A 535 -4.99 19.28 8.79
CA ALA A 535 -4.35 20.27 9.64
C ALA A 535 -4.51 21.68 9.09
N MET A 536 -4.37 21.85 7.77
CA MET A 536 -4.64 23.12 7.10
C MET A 536 -6.09 23.57 7.29
N SER A 537 -7.07 22.67 7.07
CA SER A 537 -8.48 22.99 7.29
C SER A 537 -8.77 23.40 8.74
N LEU A 538 -8.13 22.75 9.71
CA LEU A 538 -8.27 23.06 11.13
C LEU A 538 -7.61 24.40 11.49
N PHE A 539 -6.40 24.64 10.98
CA PHE A 539 -5.67 25.90 11.16
C PHE A 539 -6.43 27.10 10.59
N HIS A 540 -7.00 26.97 9.38
CA HIS A 540 -7.87 27.99 8.78
C HIS A 540 -9.11 28.31 9.62
N GLN A 541 -9.58 27.36 10.43
CA GLN A 541 -10.72 27.52 11.31
C GLN A 541 -10.31 27.98 12.73
N GLU A 542 -9.04 28.31 12.96
CA GLU A 542 -8.48 28.67 14.26
C GLU A 542 -8.60 27.55 15.31
N LYS A 543 -8.78 26.30 14.86
CA LYS A 543 -8.79 25.09 15.71
C LYS A 543 -7.35 24.61 15.93
N TYR A 544 -6.52 25.48 16.53
CA TYR A 544 -5.07 25.28 16.60
C TYR A 544 -4.67 24.02 17.37
N GLU A 545 -5.35 23.67 18.47
CA GLU A 545 -5.09 22.41 19.18
C GLU A 545 -5.27 21.19 18.28
N ASN A 546 -6.37 21.11 17.53
CA ASN A 546 -6.63 19.98 16.65
C ASN A 546 -5.66 19.95 15.45
N ALA A 547 -5.24 21.13 14.98
CA ALA A 547 -4.21 21.24 13.95
C ALA A 547 -2.87 20.71 14.47
N VAL A 548 -2.47 21.05 15.70
CA VAL A 548 -1.29 20.50 16.37
C VAL A 548 -1.38 18.98 16.48
N GLU A 549 -2.50 18.40 16.94
CA GLU A 549 -2.65 16.94 17.04
C GLU A 549 -2.41 16.24 15.70
N SER A 550 -2.94 16.81 14.61
CA SER A 550 -2.78 16.27 13.26
C SER A 550 -1.34 16.39 12.76
N LEU A 551 -0.69 17.54 13.00
CA LEU A 551 0.68 17.81 12.59
C LEU A 551 1.70 17.03 13.43
N GLU A 552 1.48 16.85 14.73
CA GLU A 552 2.34 16.05 15.61
C GLU A 552 2.34 14.57 15.19
N LEU A 553 1.18 14.03 14.80
CA LEU A 553 1.11 12.69 14.22
C LEU A 553 1.87 12.60 12.89
N LEU A 554 1.75 13.64 12.05
CA LEU A 554 2.43 13.72 10.76
C LEU A 554 3.96 13.79 10.92
N VAL A 555 4.48 14.64 11.81
CA VAL A 555 5.94 14.74 12.06
C VAL A 555 6.49 13.50 12.77
N THR A 556 5.69 12.80 13.58
CA THR A 556 6.06 11.51 14.17
C THR A 556 6.27 10.43 13.10
N ARG A 557 5.55 10.53 11.97
CA ARG A 557 5.75 9.71 10.78
C ARG A 557 6.88 10.20 9.88
N GLN A 558 7.75 11.09 10.40
CA GLN A 558 8.92 11.67 9.71
C GLN A 558 8.56 12.41 8.42
N SER A 559 7.68 13.43 8.53
CA SER A 559 7.38 14.28 7.37
C SER A 559 8.65 14.86 6.74
N ASP A 560 8.70 14.78 5.43
CA ASP A 560 9.70 15.33 4.51
C ASP A 560 9.27 16.67 3.90
N VAL A 561 8.12 17.21 4.30
CA VAL A 561 7.56 18.48 3.82
C VAL A 561 7.80 19.55 4.87
N ALA A 562 8.60 20.56 4.50
CA ALA A 562 9.04 21.63 5.41
C ALA A 562 7.84 22.42 5.97
N GLU A 563 6.84 22.65 5.13
CA GLU A 563 5.62 23.41 5.42
C GLU A 563 4.82 22.85 6.61
N ASP A 564 4.91 21.54 6.87
CA ASP A 564 4.26 20.92 8.02
C ASP A 564 4.85 21.44 9.34
N TYR A 565 6.17 21.59 9.40
CA TYR A 565 6.88 22.12 10.55
C TYR A 565 6.60 23.61 10.74
N ALA A 566 6.53 24.38 9.64
CA ALA A 566 6.21 25.80 9.72
C ALA A 566 4.79 26.04 10.25
N THR A 567 3.80 25.28 9.75
CA THR A 567 2.41 25.36 10.22
C THR A 567 2.29 24.88 11.67
N LEU A 568 3.07 23.88 12.08
CA LEU A 568 3.12 23.42 13.48
C LEU A 568 3.72 24.49 14.41
N VAL A 569 4.83 25.12 14.03
CA VAL A 569 5.45 26.23 14.77
C VAL A 569 4.48 27.40 14.89
N SER A 570 3.79 27.74 13.79
CA SER A 570 2.77 28.80 13.79
C SER A 570 1.62 28.47 14.74
N SER A 571 1.16 27.22 14.73
CA SER A 571 0.11 26.73 15.64
C SER A 571 0.55 26.83 17.10
N PHE A 572 1.80 26.46 17.42
CA PHE A 572 2.36 26.65 18.76
C PHE A 572 2.37 28.11 19.19
N GLY A 573 2.73 29.03 18.30
CA GLY A 573 2.69 30.46 18.57
C GLY A 573 1.29 30.97 18.92
N HIS A 574 0.26 30.57 18.17
CA HIS A 574 -1.13 30.93 18.50
C HIS A 574 -1.60 30.38 19.85
N LEU A 575 -1.07 29.22 20.25
CA LEU A 575 -1.35 28.58 21.53
C LEU A 575 -0.47 29.08 22.68
N GLY A 576 0.50 29.97 22.42
CA GLY A 576 1.49 30.41 23.40
C GLY A 576 2.41 29.28 23.91
N ARG A 577 2.56 28.20 23.13
CA ARG A 577 3.44 27.07 23.46
C ARG A 577 4.86 27.36 22.98
N THR A 578 5.84 27.21 23.87
CA THR A 578 7.26 27.39 23.54
C THR A 578 7.99 26.06 23.34
N ASP A 579 7.48 25.00 23.97
CA ASP A 579 8.07 23.67 23.90
C ASP A 579 7.95 23.12 22.48
N GLY A 580 9.04 22.55 21.96
CA GLY A 580 9.09 22.02 20.60
C GLY A 580 9.30 23.04 19.48
N VAL A 581 9.09 24.35 19.70
CA VAL A 581 9.26 25.39 18.66
C VAL A 581 10.67 25.34 18.03
N LYS A 582 11.72 25.43 18.85
CA LYS A 582 13.12 25.39 18.35
C LYS A 582 13.46 24.09 17.62
N ALA A 583 12.92 22.96 18.08
CA ALA A 583 13.17 21.66 17.47
C ALA A 583 12.51 21.56 16.08
N ASN A 584 11.29 22.09 15.94
CA ASN A 584 10.58 22.10 14.65
C ASN A 584 11.18 23.11 13.66
N ILE A 585 11.68 24.27 14.12
CA ILE A 585 12.47 25.18 13.29
C ILE A 585 13.72 24.46 12.75
N ALA A 586 14.47 23.78 13.62
CA ALA A 586 15.65 23.03 13.19
C ALA A 586 15.33 21.90 12.20
N LYS A 587 14.14 21.29 12.31
CA LYS A 587 13.65 20.29 11.35
C LYS A 587 13.29 20.91 10.00
N TYR A 588 12.62 22.06 10.01
CA TYR A 588 12.37 22.85 8.79
C TYR A 588 13.70 23.14 8.07
N ASP A 589 14.65 23.76 8.78
CA ASP A 589 15.92 24.19 8.21
C ASP A 589 16.75 23.01 7.67
N ALA A 590 16.65 21.84 8.31
CA ALA A 590 17.32 20.62 7.85
C ALA A 590 16.77 20.09 6.51
N LEU A 591 15.51 20.40 6.16
CA LEU A 591 14.91 20.03 4.88
C LEU A 591 15.20 21.10 3.81
N THR A 592 15.15 22.38 4.16
CA THR A 592 15.19 23.48 3.20
C THR A 592 16.61 23.95 2.85
N VAL A 593 17.47 24.16 3.86
CA VAL A 593 18.79 24.76 3.66
C VAL A 593 19.70 23.91 2.76
N PRO A 594 19.81 22.58 2.95
CA PRO A 594 20.64 21.74 2.06
C PRO A 594 20.15 21.72 0.61
N ALA A 595 18.83 21.85 0.41
CA ALA A 595 18.21 21.93 -0.91
C ALA A 595 18.40 23.31 -1.58
N GLY A 596 19.00 24.29 -0.88
CA GLY A 596 19.24 25.62 -1.40
C GLY A 596 18.08 26.58 -1.21
N TYR A 597 17.15 26.27 -0.30
CA TYR A 597 16.12 27.19 0.18
C TYR A 597 16.59 27.91 1.46
N SER A 598 15.81 28.88 1.92
CA SER A 598 16.15 29.69 3.09
C SER A 598 15.74 29.00 4.41
N PRO A 599 16.33 29.42 5.55
CA PRO A 599 15.84 29.01 6.86
C PRO A 599 14.46 29.63 7.15
N LEU A 600 13.77 29.05 8.13
CA LEU A 600 12.43 29.50 8.52
C LEU A 600 12.45 30.94 9.05
N THR A 601 11.76 31.83 8.35
CA THR A 601 11.47 33.19 8.81
C THR A 601 9.96 33.45 8.78
N VAL A 602 9.49 34.51 9.43
CA VAL A 602 8.07 34.90 9.40
C VAL A 602 7.54 35.07 7.97
N GLN A 603 8.42 35.45 7.03
CA GLN A 603 8.06 35.87 5.67
C GLN A 603 8.88 35.14 4.62
N GLU A 604 9.17 33.86 4.87
CA GLU A 604 9.75 32.99 3.86
C GLU A 604 8.67 32.62 2.87
N LEU A 605 8.28 33.53 1.98
CA LEU A 605 7.33 33.31 0.88
C LEU A 605 6.25 32.25 1.20
N GLY A 606 5.62 32.30 2.39
CA GLY A 606 4.66 31.27 2.85
C GLY A 606 3.40 31.19 1.98
N TRP A 607 3.39 32.04 0.96
CA TRP A 607 2.51 32.15 -0.16
C TRP A 607 2.68 30.99 -1.15
N TYR A 608 3.89 30.39 -1.22
CA TYR A 608 4.22 29.27 -2.09
C TYR A 608 4.02 27.89 -1.44
N TRP A 609 4.03 27.83 -0.11
CA TRP A 609 3.91 26.58 0.67
C TRP A 609 2.66 25.77 0.33
N TYR A 610 1.57 26.46 0.04
CA TYR A 610 0.29 25.81 -0.22
C TYR A 610 -0.39 26.30 -1.50
N GLY A 611 0.26 27.18 -2.25
CA GLY A 611 -0.32 27.79 -3.45
C GLY A 611 0.65 28.72 -4.16
N ASP A 612 0.13 29.72 -4.84
CA ASP A 612 0.90 30.82 -5.38
C ASP A 612 0.48 32.10 -4.66
N ILE A 613 1.35 33.12 -4.67
CA ILE A 613 1.07 34.47 -4.14
C ILE A 613 -0.27 35.04 -4.59
N PHE A 614 -0.75 34.70 -5.78
CA PHE A 614 -2.00 35.22 -6.33
C PHE A 614 -3.25 34.44 -5.94
N TYR A 615 -3.08 33.19 -5.53
CA TYR A 615 -4.18 32.24 -5.59
C TYR A 615 -4.61 31.78 -4.19
N TYR A 616 -3.67 31.61 -3.24
CA TYR A 616 -4.05 31.13 -1.91
C TYR A 616 -4.74 32.20 -1.05
N GLU A 617 -5.70 31.77 -0.23
CA GLU A 617 -6.52 32.62 0.62
C GLU A 617 -5.68 33.48 1.59
N ARG A 618 -6.05 34.77 1.70
CA ARG A 618 -5.27 35.79 2.44
C ARG A 618 -5.25 35.52 3.94
N THR A 619 -6.40 35.21 4.54
CA THR A 619 -6.54 35.03 5.99
C THR A 619 -5.65 33.90 6.51
N TYR A 620 -5.49 32.82 5.76
CA TYR A 620 -4.55 31.75 6.09
C TYR A 620 -3.13 32.25 6.24
N ARG A 621 -2.66 33.00 5.25
CA ARG A 621 -1.30 33.53 5.19
C ARG A 621 -1.06 34.49 6.34
N ASP A 622 -2.01 35.38 6.60
CA ASP A 622 -1.91 36.34 7.70
C ASP A 622 -1.84 35.62 9.06
N ARG A 623 -2.69 34.61 9.28
CA ARG A 623 -2.66 33.78 10.49
C ARG A 623 -1.35 32.99 10.62
N LEU A 624 -0.87 32.41 9.53
CA LEU A 624 0.39 31.67 9.50
C LEU A 624 1.55 32.57 9.97
N GLN A 625 1.68 33.76 9.38
CA GLN A 625 2.70 34.74 9.76
C GLN A 625 2.53 35.22 11.20
N GLU A 626 1.31 35.52 11.63
CA GLU A 626 1.01 35.92 13.01
C GLU A 626 1.45 34.85 14.01
N GLY A 627 1.15 33.58 13.75
CA GLY A 627 1.55 32.48 14.62
C GLY A 627 3.07 32.30 14.66
N LEU A 628 3.77 32.43 13.53
CA LEU A 628 5.24 32.40 13.49
C LEU A 628 5.84 33.53 14.34
N ARG A 629 5.30 34.76 14.26
CA ARG A 629 5.71 35.89 15.10
C ARG A 629 5.50 35.59 16.58
N LYS A 630 4.32 35.07 16.95
CA LYS A 630 4.02 34.68 18.33
C LYS A 630 4.94 33.56 18.85
N ALA A 631 5.39 32.67 17.98
CA ALA A 631 6.37 31.63 18.30
C ALA A 631 7.81 32.16 18.44
N GLY A 632 8.06 33.44 18.12
CA GLY A 632 9.39 34.06 18.21
C GLY A 632 10.30 33.75 17.01
N VAL A 633 9.72 33.36 15.87
CA VAL A 633 10.46 33.22 14.60
C VAL A 633 10.93 34.60 14.14
N GLN A 634 12.14 34.68 13.59
CA GLN A 634 12.71 35.95 13.14
C GLN A 634 12.02 36.49 11.89
N GLU A 635 11.90 37.82 11.80
CA GLU A 635 11.43 38.51 10.60
C GLU A 635 12.46 38.35 9.49
N GLY A 636 12.04 37.86 8.32
CA GLY A 636 12.88 37.80 7.12
C GLY A 636 13.00 39.17 6.45
N ALA A 637 13.96 39.33 5.53
CA ALA A 637 14.10 40.52 4.71
C ALA A 637 12.86 40.78 3.85
N GLY A 638 12.03 39.77 3.59
CA GLY A 638 10.76 39.89 2.85
C GLY A 638 9.60 40.59 3.59
N THR A 639 9.76 40.98 4.86
CA THR A 639 8.67 41.45 5.76
C THR A 639 8.32 42.93 5.63
N ASP A 640 9.16 43.71 4.95
CA ASP A 640 9.13 45.17 4.97
C ASP A 640 8.11 45.81 4.01
N ILE A 641 7.34 45.00 3.28
CA ILE A 641 6.30 45.45 2.35
C ILE A 641 5.04 44.59 2.49
N SER A 642 3.87 45.22 2.32
CA SER A 642 2.57 44.56 2.43
C SER A 642 2.25 43.68 1.21
N TYR A 643 1.42 42.65 1.39
CA TYR A 643 0.92 41.85 0.26
C TYR A 643 0.19 42.69 -0.80
N ASP A 644 -0.56 43.72 -0.40
CA ASP A 644 -1.31 44.58 -1.32
C ASP A 644 -0.41 45.33 -2.30
N ASP A 645 0.78 45.71 -1.85
CA ASP A 645 1.77 46.34 -2.73
C ASP A 645 2.25 45.37 -3.82
N TYR A 646 2.47 44.11 -3.48
CA TYR A 646 2.86 43.07 -4.44
C TYR A 646 1.73 42.72 -5.40
N ALA A 647 0.52 42.48 -4.89
CA ALA A 647 -0.64 42.13 -5.71
C ALA A 647 -0.99 43.22 -6.73
N ARG A 648 -0.68 44.49 -6.44
CA ARG A 648 -0.84 45.61 -7.38
C ARG A 648 0.22 45.63 -8.49
N LEU A 649 1.45 45.22 -8.18
CA LEU A 649 2.61 45.35 -9.08
C LEU A 649 2.87 44.10 -9.90
N ILE A 650 2.59 42.92 -9.38
CA ILE A 650 2.91 41.65 -10.02
C ILE A 650 1.63 41.04 -10.60
N SER A 651 1.74 40.50 -11.80
CA SER A 651 0.70 39.71 -12.46
C SER A 651 1.33 38.42 -13.00
N LYS A 652 0.53 37.36 -13.13
CA LYS A 652 0.97 36.09 -13.71
C LYS A 652 0.19 35.79 -14.98
N SER A 653 0.89 35.41 -16.04
CA SER A 653 0.30 35.03 -17.32
C SER A 653 1.06 33.84 -17.91
N ASN A 654 0.38 32.73 -18.21
CA ASN A 654 0.99 31.49 -18.73
C ASN A 654 2.17 31.02 -17.87
N GLY A 655 2.04 31.09 -16.54
CA GLY A 655 3.10 30.71 -15.60
C GLY A 655 4.19 31.76 -15.37
N GLU A 656 4.37 32.73 -16.28
CA GLU A 656 5.40 33.77 -16.16
C GLU A 656 4.92 34.95 -15.32
N TYR A 657 5.82 35.45 -14.46
CA TYR A 657 5.59 36.66 -13.69
C TYR A 657 5.90 37.90 -14.53
N ASN A 658 5.04 38.91 -14.42
CA ASN A 658 5.24 40.23 -15.00
C ASN A 658 5.11 41.29 -13.92
N VAL A 659 6.03 42.25 -13.88
CA VAL A 659 6.05 43.31 -12.87
C VAL A 659 5.78 44.65 -13.54
N ARG A 660 4.62 45.22 -13.25
CA ARG A 660 4.19 46.54 -13.72
C ARG A 660 5.17 47.60 -13.23
N GLY A 661 5.67 48.43 -14.15
CA GLY A 661 6.64 49.47 -13.83
C GLY A 661 8.10 49.04 -13.98
N THR A 662 8.36 47.80 -14.38
CA THR A 662 9.70 47.31 -14.73
C THR A 662 9.86 47.13 -16.24
N THR A 663 11.11 47.10 -16.71
CA THR A 663 11.43 46.69 -18.08
C THR A 663 11.86 45.22 -18.07
N LYS A 664 11.03 44.33 -18.65
CA LYS A 664 11.40 42.92 -18.84
C LYS A 664 12.49 42.82 -19.91
N ILE A 665 13.55 42.07 -19.63
CA ILE A 665 14.71 41.95 -20.54
C ILE A 665 15.08 40.48 -20.77
N ASP A 666 15.71 40.22 -21.92
CA ASP A 666 16.27 38.92 -22.29
C ASP A 666 17.77 38.83 -21.93
N ALA A 667 18.37 37.65 -22.10
CA ALA A 667 19.78 37.43 -21.76
C ALA A 667 20.74 38.35 -22.55
N PRO A 668 20.60 38.56 -23.88
CA PRO A 668 21.44 39.50 -24.60
C PRO A 668 21.34 40.95 -24.09
N THR A 669 20.14 41.40 -23.72
CA THR A 669 19.95 42.75 -23.18
C THR A 669 20.49 42.87 -21.77
N ALA A 670 20.29 41.86 -20.91
CA ALA A 670 20.89 41.79 -19.59
C ALA A 670 22.42 41.84 -19.67
N LYS A 671 23.05 41.11 -20.60
CA LYS A 671 24.50 41.14 -20.84
C LYS A 671 24.99 42.53 -21.21
N ARG A 672 24.34 43.21 -22.17
CA ARG A 672 24.73 44.57 -22.58
C ARG A 672 24.62 45.60 -21.46
N LEU A 673 23.59 45.48 -20.61
CA LEU A 673 23.41 46.36 -19.46
C LEU A 673 24.49 46.08 -18.40
N HIS A 674 24.72 44.80 -18.07
CA HIS A 674 25.76 44.38 -17.13
C HIS A 674 27.15 44.84 -17.55
N ASP A 675 27.50 44.70 -18.84
CA ASP A 675 28.78 45.17 -19.39
C ASP A 675 28.95 46.70 -19.35
N ARG A 676 27.83 47.45 -19.36
CA ARG A 676 27.81 48.91 -19.16
C ARG A 676 27.97 49.31 -17.69
N GLY A 677 28.04 48.35 -16.77
CA GLY A 677 28.18 48.58 -15.33
C GLY A 677 26.87 48.63 -14.55
N VAL A 678 25.73 48.31 -15.18
CA VAL A 678 24.43 48.17 -14.49
C VAL A 678 24.53 47.03 -13.47
N LYS A 679 24.05 47.27 -12.25
CA LYS A 679 24.15 46.27 -11.18
C LYS A 679 23.17 45.13 -11.42
N LEU A 680 23.70 43.90 -11.51
CA LEU A 680 22.91 42.68 -11.55
C LEU A 680 22.84 42.10 -10.13
N VAL A 681 21.62 42.05 -9.59
CA VAL A 681 21.30 41.50 -8.28
C VAL A 681 20.71 40.12 -8.46
N ASP A 682 21.40 39.12 -7.95
CA ASP A 682 20.92 37.74 -7.87
C ASP A 682 20.22 37.53 -6.53
N VAL A 683 18.94 37.19 -6.60
CA VAL A 683 18.07 37.14 -5.41
C VAL A 683 17.87 35.75 -4.85
N ARG A 684 18.59 34.76 -5.39
CA ARG A 684 18.59 33.38 -4.88
C ARG A 684 19.31 33.31 -3.53
N THR A 685 19.13 32.19 -2.84
CA THR A 685 19.89 31.89 -1.62
C THR A 685 21.40 31.86 -1.90
N THR A 686 22.20 32.08 -0.86
CA THR A 686 23.67 32.07 -0.98
C THR A 686 24.19 30.73 -1.48
N LEU A 687 23.58 29.60 -1.08
CA LEU A 687 23.98 28.28 -1.58
C LEU A 687 23.74 28.17 -3.10
N SER A 688 22.56 28.57 -3.57
CA SER A 688 22.21 28.55 -4.99
C SER A 688 23.08 29.48 -5.83
N PHE A 689 23.41 30.66 -5.29
CA PHE A 689 24.35 31.60 -5.90
C PHE A 689 25.75 30.99 -6.03
N ASN A 690 26.24 30.34 -4.97
CA ASN A 690 27.56 29.71 -4.96
C ASN A 690 27.68 28.53 -5.93
N ARG A 691 26.59 27.83 -6.22
CA ARG A 691 26.56 26.74 -7.23
C ARG A 691 26.74 27.24 -8.66
N GLY A 692 26.44 28.52 -8.94
CA GLY A 692 26.61 29.12 -10.26
C GLY A 692 25.87 30.44 -10.37
N HIS A 693 26.55 31.50 -10.82
CA HIS A 693 25.98 32.83 -10.99
C HIS A 693 26.64 33.62 -12.12
N VAL A 694 26.06 34.78 -12.46
CA VAL A 694 26.61 35.71 -13.45
C VAL A 694 27.85 36.40 -12.86
N PRO A 695 29.01 36.45 -13.56
CA PRO A 695 30.23 37.06 -13.04
C PRO A 695 30.02 38.50 -12.59
N GLY A 696 30.43 38.83 -11.37
CA GLY A 696 30.25 40.17 -10.78
C GLY A 696 28.82 40.51 -10.35
N ALA A 697 27.89 39.55 -10.35
CA ALA A 697 26.57 39.72 -9.75
C ALA A 697 26.66 39.87 -8.22
N ILE A 698 25.73 40.63 -7.64
CA ILE A 698 25.62 40.84 -6.19
C ILE A 698 24.55 39.87 -5.66
N ASN A 699 24.89 39.03 -4.68
CA ASN A 699 23.89 38.18 -4.04
C ASN A 699 23.13 38.94 -2.94
N LEU A 700 21.86 39.25 -3.20
CA LEU A 700 20.93 39.79 -2.20
C LEU A 700 19.71 38.87 -2.13
N SER A 701 19.82 37.78 -1.36
CA SER A 701 18.74 36.81 -1.11
C SER A 701 17.44 37.52 -0.77
N VAL A 702 16.37 37.20 -1.49
CA VAL A 702 15.05 37.83 -1.31
C VAL A 702 14.48 37.62 0.10
N VAL A 703 14.86 36.52 0.75
CA VAL A 703 14.38 36.12 2.08
C VAL A 703 15.29 36.63 3.20
N GLU A 704 16.61 36.62 3.00
CA GLU A 704 17.56 36.87 4.10
C GLU A 704 18.21 38.26 4.05
N ASN A 705 18.48 38.78 2.85
CA ASN A 705 19.40 39.92 2.69
C ASN A 705 18.83 41.10 1.90
N LEU A 706 17.78 40.94 1.10
CA LEU A 706 17.23 42.00 0.26
C LEU A 706 16.31 42.95 1.05
N SER A 707 16.88 44.07 1.51
CA SER A 707 16.17 45.18 2.14
C SER A 707 16.43 46.47 1.37
N ASN A 708 15.64 47.52 1.68
CA ASN A 708 15.88 48.85 1.12
C ASN A 708 17.32 49.33 1.36
N ASP A 709 17.88 49.06 2.55
CA ASP A 709 19.22 49.49 2.93
C ASP A 709 20.31 48.73 2.15
N THR A 710 20.22 47.41 2.06
CA THR A 710 21.22 46.60 1.35
C THR A 710 21.19 46.86 -0.15
N LEU A 711 20.01 47.09 -0.73
CA LEU A 711 19.88 47.49 -2.13
C LEU A 711 20.40 48.92 -2.38
N SER A 712 20.09 49.87 -1.48
CA SER A 712 20.57 51.26 -1.60
C SER A 712 22.09 51.37 -1.49
N ASN A 713 22.73 50.45 -0.77
CA ASN A 713 24.20 50.35 -0.73
C ASN A 713 24.80 49.80 -2.04
N ALA A 714 24.04 49.02 -2.81
CA ALA A 714 24.47 48.45 -4.08
C ALA A 714 24.22 49.38 -5.28
N ALA A 715 23.08 50.07 -5.29
CA ALA A 715 22.68 51.02 -6.32
C ALA A 715 21.82 52.15 -5.74
N ASN A 716 22.01 53.37 -6.24
CA ASN A 716 21.14 54.50 -5.88
C ASN A 716 19.76 54.39 -6.55
N LYS A 717 18.74 55.06 -6.02
CA LYS A 717 17.34 54.95 -6.52
C LYS A 717 17.14 55.40 -7.98
N ASP A 718 18.03 56.26 -8.48
CA ASP A 718 18.02 56.74 -9.88
C ASP A 718 18.89 55.87 -10.81
N GLU A 719 19.69 54.95 -10.28
CA GLU A 719 20.53 54.04 -11.07
C GLU A 719 19.72 52.88 -11.65
N GLU A 720 20.25 52.29 -12.73
CA GLU A 720 19.72 51.09 -13.34
C GLU A 720 20.05 49.86 -12.48
N VAL A 721 19.08 48.98 -12.24
CA VAL A 721 19.29 47.70 -11.53
C VAL A 721 18.58 46.55 -12.23
N ILE A 722 19.24 45.39 -12.32
CA ILE A 722 18.70 44.15 -12.89
C ILE A 722 18.47 43.15 -11.77
N PHE A 723 17.28 42.57 -11.68
CA PHE A 723 17.01 41.43 -10.79
C PHE A 723 16.96 40.12 -11.58
N SER A 724 17.64 39.10 -11.05
CA SER A 724 17.78 37.77 -11.65
C SER A 724 17.53 36.67 -10.62
N CYS A 725 16.95 35.54 -11.06
CA CYS A 725 16.81 34.33 -10.24
C CYS A 725 16.87 33.04 -11.09
N HIS A 726 16.19 31.96 -10.69
CA HIS A 726 16.26 30.65 -11.35
C HIS A 726 15.23 30.48 -12.48
N GLY A 727 15.38 31.24 -13.57
CA GLY A 727 14.55 31.07 -14.76
C GLY A 727 13.21 31.81 -14.74
N LYS A 728 12.50 31.75 -15.88
CA LYS A 728 11.32 32.58 -16.19
C LYS A 728 10.07 32.33 -15.35
N TYR A 729 10.04 31.22 -14.60
CA TYR A 729 8.94 30.87 -13.69
C TYR A 729 9.30 31.08 -12.21
N CYS A 730 10.50 31.58 -11.91
CA CYS A 730 10.88 31.91 -10.55
C CYS A 730 10.23 33.26 -10.15
N GLY A 731 9.52 33.25 -9.02
CA GLY A 731 8.82 34.42 -8.49
C GLY A 731 9.73 35.43 -7.78
N ASP A 732 10.91 35.00 -7.33
CA ASP A 732 11.79 35.80 -6.47
C ASP A 732 12.28 37.08 -7.17
N SER A 733 12.65 37.00 -8.45
CA SER A 733 13.10 38.18 -9.21
C SER A 733 11.96 39.17 -9.46
N ALA A 734 10.74 38.65 -9.68
CA ALA A 734 9.54 39.48 -9.81
C ALA A 734 9.22 40.18 -8.48
N TYR A 735 9.32 39.43 -7.37
CA TYR A 735 9.14 39.95 -6.03
C TYR A 735 10.15 41.04 -5.70
N ALA A 736 11.45 40.77 -5.89
CA ALA A 736 12.52 41.72 -5.66
C ALA A 736 12.39 42.99 -6.50
N SER A 737 11.98 42.83 -7.76
CA SER A 737 11.72 43.97 -8.65
C SER A 737 10.56 44.83 -8.14
N ALA A 738 9.47 44.21 -7.67
CA ALA A 738 8.36 44.92 -7.05
C ALA A 738 8.78 45.64 -5.76
N LYS A 739 9.64 45.01 -4.93
CA LYS A 739 10.20 45.66 -3.73
C LYS A 739 10.95 46.94 -4.07
N ALA A 740 11.84 46.87 -5.05
CA ALA A 740 12.61 48.01 -5.50
C ALA A 740 11.70 49.18 -5.94
N LEU A 741 10.62 48.89 -6.69
CA LEU A 741 9.65 49.92 -7.06
C LEU A 741 8.95 50.56 -5.85
N VAL A 742 8.54 49.75 -4.86
CA VAL A 742 7.91 50.26 -3.63
C VAL A 742 8.88 51.13 -2.83
N TRP A 743 10.17 50.78 -2.81
CA TRP A 743 11.22 51.60 -2.19
C TRP A 743 11.61 52.85 -3.00
N GLY A 744 11.09 53.00 -4.21
CA GLY A 744 11.24 54.19 -5.05
C GLY A 744 12.40 54.13 -6.07
N PHE A 745 12.90 52.94 -6.40
CA PHE A 745 13.83 52.75 -7.51
C PHE A 745 13.10 52.97 -8.84
N LYS A 746 13.67 53.78 -9.74
CA LYS A 746 12.98 54.20 -10.98
C LYS A 746 13.31 53.33 -12.18
N ASN A 747 14.53 52.82 -12.27
CA ASN A 747 15.06 52.11 -13.45
C ASN A 747 15.29 50.63 -13.13
N VAL A 748 14.19 49.89 -12.93
CA VAL A 748 14.22 48.47 -12.55
C VAL A 748 14.02 47.58 -13.76
N TYR A 749 14.98 46.69 -14.00
CA TYR A 749 14.93 45.66 -15.03
C TYR A 749 14.61 44.30 -14.42
N HIS A 750 13.62 43.61 -14.99
CA HIS A 750 13.24 42.26 -14.61
C HIS A 750 13.80 41.25 -15.62
N PHE A 751 14.88 40.55 -15.25
CA PHE A 751 15.45 39.50 -16.09
C PHE A 751 14.79 38.16 -15.75
N ALA A 752 13.60 37.93 -16.30
CA ALA A 752 12.81 36.72 -16.05
C ALA A 752 13.60 35.44 -16.39
N GLY A 753 14.34 35.42 -17.50
CA GLY A 753 15.16 34.26 -17.90
C GLY A 753 16.24 33.86 -16.88
N GLY A 754 16.66 34.80 -16.03
CA GLY A 754 17.55 34.54 -14.91
C GLY A 754 18.89 33.89 -15.27
N PHE A 755 19.51 33.24 -14.28
CA PHE A 755 20.78 32.53 -14.48
C PHE A 755 20.74 31.44 -15.57
N PRO A 756 19.70 30.57 -15.65
CA PRO A 756 19.64 29.56 -16.71
C PRO A 756 19.63 30.14 -18.12
N ALA A 757 18.84 31.19 -18.39
CA ALA A 757 18.83 31.79 -19.73
C ALA A 757 20.15 32.50 -20.08
N TRP A 758 20.91 32.94 -19.09
CA TRP A 758 22.25 33.49 -19.29
C TRP A 758 23.23 32.39 -19.70
N GLU A 759 23.18 31.24 -19.01
CA GLU A 759 23.99 30.07 -19.31
C GLU A 759 23.62 29.44 -20.67
N ASP A 760 22.34 29.30 -20.98
CA ASP A 760 21.82 28.82 -22.27
C ASP A 760 22.26 29.72 -23.44
N ALA A 761 22.45 31.01 -23.18
CA ALA A 761 23.01 31.96 -24.15
C ALA A 761 24.54 31.85 -24.31
N HIS A 762 25.18 30.88 -23.64
CA HIS A 762 26.61 30.58 -23.66
C HIS A 762 27.47 31.76 -23.17
N TYR A 763 26.94 32.57 -22.24
CA TYR A 763 27.70 33.62 -21.59
C TYR A 763 28.51 33.09 -20.40
N PRO A 764 29.63 33.75 -20.03
CA PRO A 764 30.46 33.28 -18.91
C PRO A 764 29.68 33.23 -17.60
N VAL A 765 29.95 32.20 -16.78
CA VAL A 765 29.38 31.99 -15.45
C VAL A 765 30.50 31.80 -14.42
N GLU A 766 30.28 32.23 -13.18
CA GLU A 766 31.14 31.93 -12.03
C GLU A 766 30.50 30.81 -11.21
N ALA A 767 31.23 29.71 -11.01
CA ALA A 767 30.81 28.60 -10.15
C ALA A 767 31.89 28.36 -9.10
N SER A 768 31.50 28.18 -7.84
CA SER A 768 32.47 28.09 -6.72
C SER A 768 32.90 26.67 -6.36
N MET A 769 32.27 25.60 -6.87
CA MET A 769 32.69 24.22 -6.58
C MET A 769 32.51 23.27 -7.79
N PRO A 770 33.42 22.29 -7.99
CA PRO A 770 33.16 21.16 -8.88
C PRO A 770 32.05 20.27 -8.28
N GLN A 771 31.27 19.65 -9.17
CA GLN A 771 30.14 18.75 -8.90
C GLN A 771 30.46 17.64 -7.88
#